data_AF-A0A560IG52-F1
#
_entry.id   AF-A0A560IG52-F1
#
_cell.length_a   1.000
_cell.length_b   1.000
_cell.length_c   1.000
_cell.angle_alpha   90.00
_cell.angle_beta   90.00
_cell.angle_gamma   90.00
#
_symmetry.space_group_name_H-M   'P 1'
#
loop_
_entity.id
_entity.type
_entity.pdbx_description
1 polymer ?
#
loop_
_entity_poly.entity_id
_entity_poly.type
_entity_poly.pdbx_seq_one_letter_code
_entity_poly.pdbx_strand_id
1 'polypeptide(L)'
;MAALCLLARIAWFELRYQLRQPALIINFLIFFLITFLATTVEQIQVGGRSNGVHMDSPFVVLQIAGILSLFAMTMVLRGLTDPVLRDADTGMAGMVGATPVPRPLLLGGRLIGAIIACAIAISSCQWGVIVGRLAWWVDPEHFGAFRPLDYLYALGVFSVPNMLVTGALFFTVAAFTRRQMATYVAMIALIGIYAVSSNAMSDPSYRTLVGYLDPFGLSPYANVTRYWTVVERNTQLPPLAGILLANRAIWVGVGLALFGIGLAGDAWAVRRGPRPAAAAKVATDATLPPAVLRPVPPSLGLGAAWLMLRRRLAFEVGATLRSPSFWILLALSTINMTASLLLQNKWYGTETYPVTRLMVLLILGTFTIAPLAIASYYTGELVWRERQAGMADIVGATPAPGWVFTLSKFLTVALVMAGLWLVAILPSVGVQIARGPVAIEPGLYLTPLLGMAFPDMLIVAALTLFAQVLSPNKFVGYAVMVVYTVLLATAQRLGLEDNLLLYGGAPDLHLSDMNGYGHFLAGHTWFNLYWGAAAVLLLLLTHLMWPRSRTLTWRDRGRALVTGWTLPTGALAGLLLAAFIASGVWIHHNTHVLNTFHSRDGDEARDVAFEHAYRQYETLPQPRITSVSVDVDLYPAVQGFDARGRYVLENHTHAPLSQVHMVLPTGIDLGKASLEGARLTTEDHALNYYVFTLDQPLAPGERRQLDFTISQRHPGFTNNARAPMVVDNGSFIGYGRALPVIGFTKARLLQDRFRRRRHGLEPIDRMPKLEDQSQWTVSDLGPDADFVDFETTISTVPDQIAVAPGYLEKEWMAKDAMGCDRRYFHYRTDTPIAHFESWLSARYTVARDTWGEGEHAVDLAVYYHQPHAWNVDRMMLGMKRALTYASQNFGPYQHRQLRVLEFPDYSRFAQSFPNTVPYSEGIGFVSDLRDKTKIDPVFYVTAHEVAHQWWGHQLIAANVQGGTLLVESLAQYTALMVMEHEYGANQIRKFLKFELDRYLGARGHEDLEELPLVRVEGQPYIHYQKGSLAMYALKDYLGEETVNRALARLLKESRARTDRYALSTDLVAALKAEAPDQADLISDMLEKIILYDLKVTASHAEALPDGRYKVSVTVSAAKFEADGQGKEAPIPFIAVPIDIGLFSAEPGKGAFGDHDVIHLAKHPLHFGDQTIELVVDRKPAFVGIDPYNKLIDRNSDDNVARLGQ
;
A
#
# COMPACT_ATOMS: atom_id res chain seq x y z
N MET A 1 -12.99 -43.78 -33.33
CA MET A 1 -14.30 -43.08 -33.34
C MET A 1 -15.19 -43.45 -32.15
N ALA A 2 -15.52 -44.72 -31.90
CA ALA A 2 -16.40 -45.12 -30.78
C ALA A 2 -15.93 -44.68 -29.38
N ALA A 3 -14.62 -44.76 -29.09
CA ALA A 3 -14.05 -44.30 -27.82
C ALA A 3 -14.20 -42.77 -27.61
N LEU A 4 -14.05 -41.98 -28.68
CA LEU A 4 -14.27 -40.52 -28.65
C LEU A 4 -15.75 -40.17 -28.40
N CYS A 5 -16.68 -40.89 -29.05
CA CYS A 5 -18.11 -40.71 -28.79
C CYS A 5 -18.49 -41.04 -27.34
N LEU A 6 -17.90 -42.11 -26.78
CA LEU A 6 -18.13 -42.50 -25.38
C LEU A 6 -17.53 -41.47 -24.41
N LEU A 7 -16.31 -41.01 -24.65
CA LEU A 7 -15.67 -39.93 -23.89
C LEU A 7 -16.55 -38.67 -23.87
N ALA A 8 -17.04 -38.24 -25.04
CA ALA A 8 -17.90 -37.06 -25.17
C ALA A 8 -19.23 -37.21 -24.41
N ARG A 9 -19.85 -38.40 -24.42
CA ARG A 9 -21.07 -38.67 -23.63
C ARG A 9 -20.82 -38.61 -22.13
N ILE A 10 -19.69 -39.14 -21.66
CA ILE A 10 -19.31 -39.10 -20.25
C ILE A 10 -19.00 -37.65 -19.82
N ALA A 11 -18.28 -36.89 -20.65
CA ALA A 11 -18.02 -35.48 -20.42
C ALA A 11 -19.31 -34.66 -20.36
N TRP A 12 -20.24 -34.90 -21.28
CA TRP A 12 -21.54 -34.24 -21.28
C TRP A 12 -22.38 -34.57 -20.04
N PHE A 13 -22.35 -35.83 -19.59
CA PHE A 13 -23.02 -36.24 -18.36
C PHE A 13 -22.45 -35.50 -17.15
N GLU A 14 -21.13 -35.46 -17.00
CA GLU A 14 -20.48 -34.78 -15.87
C GLU A 14 -20.72 -33.27 -15.91
N LEU A 15 -20.65 -32.64 -17.09
CA LEU A 15 -20.98 -31.23 -17.27
C LEU A 15 -22.40 -30.92 -16.80
N ARG A 16 -23.40 -31.71 -17.25
CA ARG A 16 -24.80 -31.55 -16.80
C ARG A 16 -24.97 -31.77 -15.31
N TYR A 17 -24.21 -32.69 -14.73
CA TYR A 17 -24.22 -32.93 -13.29
C TYR A 17 -23.69 -31.70 -12.53
N GLN A 18 -22.51 -31.20 -12.90
CA GLN A 18 -21.87 -30.05 -12.24
C GLN A 18 -22.70 -28.75 -12.39
N LEU A 19 -23.28 -28.51 -13.57
CA LEU A 19 -24.14 -27.32 -13.81
C LEU A 19 -25.40 -27.29 -12.92
N ARG A 20 -25.84 -28.44 -12.40
CA ARG A 20 -26.98 -28.55 -11.47
C ARG A 20 -26.56 -28.49 -10.00
N GLN A 21 -25.25 -28.51 -9.71
CA GLN A 21 -24.76 -28.43 -8.33
C GLN A 21 -24.92 -27.00 -7.79
N PRO A 22 -25.54 -26.82 -6.61
CA PRO A 22 -25.67 -25.49 -5.99
C PRO A 22 -24.33 -24.78 -5.82
N ALA A 23 -23.26 -25.53 -5.57
CA ALA A 23 -21.92 -24.97 -5.38
C ALA A 23 -21.39 -24.25 -6.63
N LEU A 24 -21.64 -24.75 -7.85
CA LEU A 24 -21.18 -24.11 -9.07
C LEU A 24 -21.96 -22.82 -9.33
N ILE A 25 -23.29 -22.85 -9.12
CA ILE A 25 -24.18 -21.69 -9.29
C ILE A 25 -23.81 -20.57 -8.30
N ILE A 26 -23.57 -20.92 -7.03
CA ILE A 26 -23.17 -19.95 -6.02
C ILE A 26 -21.83 -19.31 -6.38
N ASN A 27 -20.84 -20.10 -6.80
CA ASN A 27 -19.55 -19.55 -7.22
C ASN A 27 -19.67 -18.65 -8.46
N PHE A 28 -20.46 -19.05 -9.47
CA PHE A 28 -20.76 -18.21 -10.62
C PHE A 28 -21.34 -16.86 -10.19
N LEU A 29 -22.34 -16.86 -9.31
CA LEU A 29 -22.97 -15.63 -8.84
C LEU A 29 -22.02 -14.76 -8.03
N ILE A 30 -21.17 -15.36 -7.18
CA ILE A 30 -20.18 -14.62 -6.39
C ILE A 30 -19.16 -13.94 -7.32
N PHE A 31 -18.56 -14.68 -8.26
CA PHE A 31 -17.56 -14.11 -9.18
C PHE A 31 -18.17 -13.06 -10.12
N PHE A 32 -19.39 -13.31 -10.62
CA PHE A 32 -20.16 -12.32 -11.37
C PHE A 32 -20.39 -11.06 -10.53
N LEU A 33 -20.89 -11.19 -9.31
CA LEU A 33 -21.23 -10.05 -8.47
C LEU A 33 -19.99 -9.24 -8.08
N ILE A 34 -18.88 -9.89 -7.72
CA ILE A 34 -17.62 -9.21 -7.38
C ILE A 34 -17.15 -8.36 -8.58
N THR A 35 -17.12 -8.94 -9.78
CA THR A 35 -16.65 -8.22 -10.98
C THR A 35 -17.63 -7.15 -11.46
N PHE A 36 -18.93 -7.43 -11.39
CA PHE A 36 -19.98 -6.44 -11.67
C PHE A 36 -19.88 -5.26 -10.71
N LEU A 37 -19.79 -5.51 -9.41
CA LEU A 37 -19.64 -4.45 -8.41
C LEU A 37 -18.32 -3.69 -8.59
N ALA A 38 -17.21 -4.37 -8.89
CA ALA A 38 -15.93 -3.72 -9.17
C ALA A 38 -15.94 -2.85 -10.45
N THR A 39 -16.91 -3.08 -11.34
CA THR A 39 -17.10 -2.30 -12.57
C THR A 39 -18.13 -1.18 -12.39
N THR A 40 -19.05 -1.32 -11.43
CA THR A 40 -20.21 -0.41 -11.28
C THR A 40 -20.17 0.47 -10.04
N VAL A 41 -19.29 0.16 -9.09
CA VAL A 41 -19.07 0.90 -7.87
C VAL A 41 -17.60 1.29 -7.87
N GLU A 42 -17.30 2.56 -8.17
CA GLU A 42 -15.93 3.09 -8.31
C GLU A 42 -15.04 2.74 -7.14
N GLN A 43 -15.64 2.70 -5.95
CA GLN A 43 -14.93 2.40 -4.75
C GLN A 43 -14.53 0.93 -4.69
N ILE A 44 -15.26 -0.03 -5.29
CA ILE A 44 -14.91 -1.45 -5.29
C ILE A 44 -13.91 -1.71 -6.41
N GLN A 45 -12.77 -2.30 -6.09
CA GLN A 45 -11.70 -2.50 -7.07
C GLN A 45 -11.05 -3.86 -6.90
N VAL A 46 -10.80 -4.53 -8.01
CA VAL A 46 -10.05 -5.78 -8.08
C VAL A 46 -8.73 -5.49 -8.81
N GLY A 47 -7.63 -5.44 -8.07
CA GLY A 47 -6.32 -5.02 -8.59
C GLY A 47 -6.06 -3.52 -8.50
N GLY A 48 -5.04 -3.03 -9.19
CA GLY A 48 -4.63 -1.62 -9.20
C GLY A 48 -4.95 -0.95 -10.55
N ARG A 49 -5.48 0.27 -10.51
CA ARG A 49 -5.99 1.08 -11.63
C ARG A 49 -5.79 2.56 -11.26
N SER A 50 -5.32 3.37 -12.20
CA SER A 50 -5.34 4.83 -12.12
C SER A 50 -6.57 5.39 -12.84
N ASN A 51 -6.88 6.67 -12.65
CA ASN A 51 -8.04 7.27 -13.31
C ASN A 51 -7.86 7.30 -14.84
N GLY A 52 -6.63 7.34 -15.36
CA GLY A 52 -6.34 7.26 -16.79
C GLY A 52 -6.66 5.91 -17.46
N VAL A 53 -6.79 4.80 -16.69
CA VAL A 53 -7.01 3.46 -17.24
C VAL A 53 -8.50 3.08 -17.18
N HIS A 54 -9.07 2.73 -18.34
CA HIS A 54 -10.46 2.32 -18.47
C HIS A 54 -10.74 1.03 -17.70
N MET A 55 -11.93 0.92 -17.11
CA MET A 55 -12.39 -0.23 -16.31
C MET A 55 -12.49 -1.53 -17.11
N ASP A 56 -12.68 -1.43 -18.43
CA ASP A 56 -12.77 -2.55 -19.35
C ASP A 56 -11.58 -2.65 -20.31
N SER A 57 -10.48 -1.94 -20.00
CA SER A 57 -9.23 -2.06 -20.74
C SER A 57 -8.71 -3.51 -20.73
N PRO A 58 -7.96 -3.94 -21.77
CA PRO A 58 -7.34 -5.25 -21.77
C PRO A 58 -6.49 -5.48 -20.51
N PHE A 59 -5.76 -4.46 -20.05
CA PHE A 59 -4.99 -4.54 -18.81
C PHE A 59 -5.86 -4.89 -17.58
N VAL A 60 -6.95 -4.15 -17.35
CA VAL A 60 -7.81 -4.40 -16.17
C VAL A 60 -8.51 -5.76 -16.28
N VAL A 61 -9.02 -6.11 -17.46
CA VAL A 61 -9.71 -7.41 -17.67
C VAL A 61 -8.78 -8.60 -17.41
N LEU A 62 -7.53 -8.54 -17.89
CA LEU A 62 -6.53 -9.58 -17.64
C LEU A 62 -6.13 -9.65 -16.15
N GLN A 63 -5.96 -8.50 -15.50
CA GLN A 63 -5.64 -8.42 -14.08
C GLN A 63 -6.74 -9.03 -13.22
N ILE A 64 -8.01 -8.70 -13.49
CA ILE A 64 -9.18 -9.28 -12.82
C ILE A 64 -9.22 -10.78 -13.03
N ALA A 65 -9.06 -11.26 -14.27
CA ALA A 65 -9.10 -12.68 -14.59
C ALA A 65 -7.98 -13.47 -13.89
N GLY A 66 -6.77 -12.90 -13.83
CA GLY A 66 -5.63 -13.49 -13.12
C GLY A 66 -5.86 -13.56 -11.61
N ILE A 67 -6.27 -12.46 -10.97
CA ILE A 67 -6.51 -12.41 -9.53
C ILE A 67 -7.65 -13.35 -9.14
N LEU A 68 -8.78 -13.32 -9.84
CA LEU A 68 -9.94 -14.16 -9.51
C LEU A 68 -9.68 -15.64 -9.77
N SER A 69 -8.74 -15.99 -10.66
CA SER A 69 -8.30 -17.38 -10.83
C SER A 69 -7.65 -17.98 -9.57
N LEU A 70 -7.02 -17.16 -8.72
CA LEU A 70 -6.50 -17.61 -7.42
C LEU A 70 -7.64 -18.07 -6.51
N PHE A 71 -8.71 -17.26 -6.40
CA PHE A 71 -9.87 -17.58 -5.59
C PHE A 71 -10.68 -18.75 -6.17
N ALA A 72 -10.72 -18.85 -7.51
CA ALA A 72 -11.38 -19.92 -8.23
C ALA A 72 -10.81 -21.31 -7.93
N MET A 73 -9.59 -21.42 -7.38
CA MET A 73 -9.03 -22.68 -6.92
C MET A 73 -9.96 -23.44 -5.97
N THR A 74 -10.72 -22.73 -5.13
CA THR A 74 -11.68 -23.35 -4.21
C THR A 74 -12.82 -24.07 -4.95
N MET A 75 -13.29 -23.48 -6.05
CA MET A 75 -14.26 -24.08 -6.95
C MET A 75 -13.65 -25.24 -7.73
N VAL A 76 -12.46 -25.04 -8.31
CA VAL A 76 -11.70 -26.05 -9.07
C VAL A 76 -11.41 -27.28 -8.22
N LEU A 77 -11.02 -27.08 -6.96
CA LEU A 77 -10.78 -28.12 -5.97
C LEU A 77 -12.00 -29.03 -5.83
N ARG A 78 -13.20 -28.46 -5.63
CA ARG A 78 -14.41 -29.27 -5.53
C ARG A 78 -14.78 -29.91 -6.86
N GLY A 79 -14.81 -29.14 -7.94
CA GLY A 79 -15.28 -29.58 -9.25
C GLY A 79 -14.45 -30.72 -9.83
N LEU A 80 -13.13 -30.74 -9.60
CA LEU A 80 -12.21 -31.70 -10.22
C LEU A 80 -11.79 -32.85 -9.31
N THR A 81 -12.00 -32.74 -7.99
CA THR A 81 -11.78 -33.88 -7.07
C THR A 81 -13.02 -34.74 -6.88
N ASP A 82 -14.23 -34.15 -6.96
CA ASP A 82 -15.51 -34.87 -6.83
C ASP A 82 -15.63 -36.05 -7.82
N PRO A 83 -15.28 -35.93 -9.12
CA PRO A 83 -15.37 -37.04 -10.06
C PRO A 83 -14.59 -38.32 -9.68
N VAL A 84 -13.55 -38.18 -8.86
CA VAL A 84 -12.67 -39.27 -8.38
C VAL A 84 -13.14 -39.83 -7.04
N LEU A 85 -13.59 -38.96 -6.14
CA LEU A 85 -13.94 -39.32 -4.76
C LEU A 85 -15.42 -39.73 -4.62
N ARG A 86 -16.31 -39.14 -5.42
CA ARG A 86 -17.77 -39.30 -5.33
C ARG A 86 -18.21 -40.75 -5.29
N ASP A 87 -17.68 -41.60 -6.16
CA ASP A 87 -18.12 -42.99 -6.22
C ASP A 87 -17.70 -43.77 -4.96
N ALA A 88 -16.56 -43.43 -4.35
CA ALA A 88 -16.13 -44.03 -3.08
C ALA A 88 -16.96 -43.49 -1.91
N ASP A 89 -17.17 -42.17 -1.85
CA ASP A 89 -17.91 -41.51 -0.77
C ASP A 89 -19.40 -41.89 -0.74
N THR A 90 -19.98 -42.17 -1.90
CA THR A 90 -21.39 -42.59 -2.04
C THR A 90 -21.57 -44.12 -2.00
N GLY A 91 -20.49 -44.90 -1.92
CA GLY A 91 -20.54 -46.36 -1.96
C GLY A 91 -20.84 -46.96 -3.35
N MET A 92 -20.93 -46.13 -4.40
CA MET A 92 -21.22 -46.56 -5.79
C MET A 92 -19.99 -47.10 -6.55
N ALA A 93 -18.80 -47.03 -5.97
CA ALA A 93 -17.54 -47.44 -6.61
C ALA A 93 -17.57 -48.88 -7.15
N GLY A 94 -18.24 -49.80 -6.44
CA GLY A 94 -18.38 -51.19 -6.88
C GLY A 94 -19.27 -51.33 -8.12
N MET A 95 -20.36 -50.58 -8.21
CA MET A 95 -21.29 -50.62 -9.35
C MET A 95 -20.67 -49.98 -10.60
N VAL A 96 -20.02 -48.82 -10.44
CA VAL A 96 -19.35 -48.12 -11.55
C VAL A 96 -18.14 -48.94 -12.03
N GLY A 97 -17.39 -49.55 -11.11
CA GLY A 97 -16.24 -50.40 -11.44
C GLY A 97 -16.58 -51.71 -12.15
N ALA A 98 -17.83 -52.16 -12.10
CA ALA A 98 -18.31 -53.35 -12.82
C ALA A 98 -18.73 -53.07 -14.27
N THR A 99 -18.74 -51.79 -14.70
CA THR A 99 -19.08 -51.42 -16.07
C THR A 99 -17.95 -51.76 -17.05
N PRO A 100 -18.25 -52.08 -18.33
CA PRO A 100 -17.22 -52.41 -19.33
C PRO A 100 -16.43 -51.19 -19.84
N VAL A 101 -16.53 -50.04 -19.16
CA VAL A 101 -15.89 -48.79 -19.58
C VAL A 101 -14.46 -48.73 -19.04
N PRO A 102 -13.42 -48.54 -19.89
CA PRO A 102 -12.06 -48.36 -19.43
C PRO A 102 -11.95 -47.17 -18.48
N ARG A 103 -11.33 -47.38 -17.32
CA ARG A 103 -11.23 -46.36 -16.27
C ARG A 103 -10.57 -45.04 -16.71
N PRO A 104 -9.50 -45.03 -17.53
CA PRO A 104 -8.95 -43.79 -18.06
C PRO A 104 -9.93 -43.00 -18.94
N LEU A 105 -10.79 -43.72 -19.68
CA LEU A 105 -11.83 -43.11 -20.52
C LEU A 105 -12.97 -42.54 -19.66
N LEU A 106 -13.35 -43.25 -18.59
CA LEU A 106 -14.36 -42.81 -17.64
C LEU A 106 -13.91 -41.55 -16.88
N LEU A 107 -12.72 -41.58 -16.27
CA LEU A 107 -12.18 -40.45 -15.51
C LEU A 107 -11.82 -39.29 -16.43
N GLY A 108 -11.18 -39.55 -17.58
CA GLY A 108 -10.86 -38.51 -18.56
C GLY A 108 -12.10 -37.79 -19.07
N GLY A 109 -13.18 -38.54 -19.37
CA GLY A 109 -14.46 -37.95 -19.77
C GLY A 109 -15.05 -37.06 -18.66
N ARG A 110 -15.16 -37.57 -17.43
CA ARG A 110 -15.68 -36.77 -16.31
C ARG A 110 -14.85 -35.51 -16.08
N LEU A 111 -13.54 -35.63 -16.15
CA LEU A 111 -12.63 -34.52 -15.88
C LEU A 111 -12.73 -33.43 -16.95
N ILE A 112 -12.87 -33.79 -18.23
CA ILE A 112 -13.17 -32.81 -19.31
C ILE A 112 -14.49 -32.09 -19.03
N GLY A 113 -15.55 -32.83 -18.66
CA GLY A 113 -16.85 -32.24 -18.32
C GLY A 113 -16.77 -31.26 -17.14
N ALA A 114 -15.99 -31.61 -16.11
CA ALA A 114 -15.78 -30.77 -14.95
C ALA A 114 -14.89 -29.53 -15.25
N ILE A 115 -13.86 -29.65 -16.09
CA ILE A 115 -13.06 -28.50 -16.54
C ILE A 115 -13.94 -27.50 -17.30
N ILE A 116 -14.80 -27.98 -18.21
CA ILE A 116 -15.75 -27.12 -18.95
C ILE A 116 -16.72 -26.44 -17.98
N ALA A 117 -17.26 -27.17 -16.99
CA ALA A 117 -18.16 -26.59 -16.00
C ALA A 117 -17.49 -25.47 -15.19
N CYS A 118 -16.26 -25.72 -14.73
CA CYS A 118 -15.48 -24.71 -14.03
C CYS A 118 -15.14 -23.52 -14.97
N ALA A 119 -14.86 -23.75 -16.26
CA ALA A 119 -14.55 -22.68 -17.22
C ALA A 119 -15.75 -21.78 -17.49
N ILE A 120 -16.96 -22.35 -17.53
CA ILE A 120 -18.20 -21.58 -17.55
C ILE A 120 -18.34 -20.75 -16.28
N ALA A 121 -18.04 -21.33 -15.12
CA ALA A 121 -18.14 -20.62 -13.86
C ALA A 121 -17.14 -19.47 -13.71
N ILE A 122 -15.88 -19.61 -14.16
CA ILE A 122 -14.92 -18.51 -14.15
C ILE A 122 -15.27 -17.43 -15.18
N SER A 123 -15.91 -17.80 -16.31
CA SER A 123 -16.32 -16.83 -17.34
C SER A 123 -17.31 -15.77 -16.80
N SER A 124 -17.94 -16.05 -15.66
CA SER A 124 -18.78 -15.09 -14.94
C SER A 124 -18.05 -13.79 -14.59
N CYS A 125 -16.73 -13.83 -14.39
CA CYS A 125 -15.91 -12.64 -14.17
C CYS A 125 -15.96 -11.68 -15.36
N GLN A 126 -15.80 -12.20 -16.57
CA GLN A 126 -15.87 -11.43 -17.80
C GLN A 126 -17.30 -10.91 -18.02
N TRP A 127 -18.31 -11.74 -17.75
CA TRP A 127 -19.70 -11.31 -17.84
C TRP A 127 -20.05 -10.19 -16.84
N GLY A 128 -19.50 -10.22 -15.62
CA GLY A 128 -19.71 -9.15 -14.65
C GLY A 128 -19.17 -7.81 -15.15
N VAL A 129 -18.00 -7.79 -15.79
CA VAL A 129 -17.45 -6.56 -16.42
C VAL A 129 -18.30 -6.13 -17.62
N ILE A 130 -18.66 -7.07 -18.51
CA ILE A 130 -19.48 -6.77 -19.71
C ILE A 130 -20.84 -6.19 -19.32
N VAL A 131 -21.52 -6.78 -18.32
CA VAL A 131 -22.81 -6.29 -17.84
C VAL A 131 -22.63 -5.00 -17.03
N GLY A 132 -21.55 -4.87 -16.27
CA GLY A 132 -21.23 -3.66 -15.51
C GLY A 132 -21.04 -2.43 -16.40
N ARG A 133 -20.47 -2.59 -17.59
CA ARG A 133 -20.39 -1.54 -18.63
C ARG A 133 -21.77 -0.97 -19.03
N LEU A 134 -22.84 -1.75 -18.90
CA LEU A 134 -24.20 -1.33 -19.25
C LEU A 134 -24.89 -0.56 -18.12
N ALA A 135 -24.22 -0.36 -16.97
CA ALA A 135 -24.78 0.35 -15.83
C ALA A 135 -24.92 1.85 -16.14
N TRP A 136 -26.15 2.35 -16.14
CA TRP A 136 -26.49 3.73 -16.49
C TRP A 136 -26.03 4.78 -15.45
N TRP A 137 -25.62 4.35 -14.26
CA TRP A 137 -25.17 5.23 -13.17
C TRP A 137 -23.65 5.43 -13.13
N VAL A 138 -22.89 4.76 -13.99
CA VAL A 138 -21.44 4.92 -14.11
C VAL A 138 -21.15 5.91 -15.24
N ASP A 139 -20.23 6.84 -15.02
CA ASP A 139 -19.80 7.77 -16.06
C ASP A 139 -19.23 7.00 -17.26
N PRO A 140 -19.77 7.17 -18.49
CA PRO A 140 -19.30 6.48 -19.69
C PRO A 140 -17.81 6.64 -19.99
N GLU A 141 -17.16 7.72 -19.53
CA GLU A 141 -15.71 7.92 -19.68
C GLU A 141 -14.86 6.89 -18.94
N HIS A 142 -15.44 6.11 -18.02
CA HIS A 142 -14.76 4.98 -17.40
C HIS A 142 -14.50 3.82 -18.36
N PHE A 143 -15.17 3.78 -19.52
CA PHE A 143 -15.14 2.65 -20.45
C PHE A 143 -14.53 3.02 -21.79
N GLY A 144 -13.66 2.16 -22.29
CA GLY A 144 -13.06 2.27 -23.62
C GLY A 144 -13.97 1.72 -24.72
N ALA A 145 -13.39 1.44 -25.88
CA ALA A 145 -14.10 0.71 -26.95
C ALA A 145 -14.32 -0.76 -26.54
N PHE A 146 -15.52 -1.30 -26.79
CA PHE A 146 -15.81 -2.70 -26.48
C PHE A 146 -15.03 -3.64 -27.41
N ARG A 147 -14.17 -4.48 -26.83
CA ARG A 147 -13.26 -5.36 -27.56
C ARG A 147 -13.42 -6.82 -27.09
N PRO A 148 -14.27 -7.63 -27.76
CA PRO A 148 -14.56 -9.01 -27.34
C PRO A 148 -13.32 -9.90 -27.21
N LEU A 149 -12.29 -9.65 -28.03
CA LEU A 149 -11.05 -10.40 -28.01
C LEU A 149 -10.30 -10.26 -26.69
N ASP A 150 -10.41 -9.14 -25.98
CA ASP A 150 -9.69 -8.90 -24.73
C ASP A 150 -10.20 -9.86 -23.63
N TYR A 151 -11.52 -10.08 -23.58
CA TYR A 151 -12.15 -11.04 -22.67
C TYR A 151 -11.84 -12.49 -23.02
N LEU A 152 -11.84 -12.84 -24.31
CA LEU A 152 -11.48 -14.18 -24.78
C LEU A 152 -10.00 -14.49 -24.51
N TYR A 153 -9.11 -13.50 -24.69
CA TYR A 153 -7.70 -13.61 -24.36
C TYR A 153 -7.50 -13.85 -22.86
N ALA A 154 -8.15 -13.06 -22.01
CA ALA A 154 -8.10 -13.25 -20.56
C ALA A 154 -8.58 -14.65 -20.14
N LEU A 155 -9.68 -15.15 -20.74
CA LEU A 155 -10.18 -16.50 -20.47
C LEU A 155 -9.20 -17.58 -20.94
N GLY A 156 -8.67 -17.47 -22.17
CA GLY A 156 -7.85 -18.49 -22.82
C GLY A 156 -6.40 -18.55 -22.34
N VAL A 157 -5.80 -17.41 -22.01
CA VAL A 157 -4.37 -17.31 -21.63
C VAL A 157 -4.16 -17.36 -20.11
N PHE A 158 -5.14 -16.89 -19.33
CA PHE A 158 -5.04 -16.87 -17.87
C PHE A 158 -5.99 -17.88 -17.22
N SER A 159 -7.30 -17.66 -17.32
CA SER A 159 -8.25 -18.42 -16.53
C SER A 159 -8.20 -19.93 -16.81
N VAL A 160 -8.26 -20.36 -18.07
CA VAL A 160 -8.27 -21.78 -18.44
C VAL A 160 -6.94 -22.49 -18.09
N PRO A 161 -5.75 -21.95 -18.44
CA PRO A 161 -4.48 -22.56 -18.02
C PRO A 161 -4.33 -22.69 -16.51
N ASN A 162 -4.69 -21.64 -15.75
CA ASN A 162 -4.60 -21.66 -14.30
C ASN A 162 -5.49 -22.75 -13.69
N MET A 163 -6.71 -22.92 -14.23
CA MET A 163 -7.62 -23.97 -13.82
C MET A 163 -7.14 -25.38 -14.18
N LEU A 164 -6.51 -25.53 -15.35
CA LEU A 164 -5.94 -26.81 -15.78
C LEU A 164 -4.79 -27.23 -14.85
N VAL A 165 -3.90 -26.31 -14.50
CA VAL A 165 -2.77 -26.56 -13.59
C VAL A 165 -3.25 -26.93 -12.19
N THR A 166 -4.03 -26.04 -11.59
CA THR A 166 -4.54 -26.21 -10.21
C THR A 166 -5.45 -27.44 -10.13
N GLY A 167 -6.28 -27.63 -11.14
CA GLY A 167 -7.16 -28.77 -11.27
C GLY A 167 -6.43 -30.10 -11.40
N ALA A 168 -5.42 -30.18 -12.26
CA ALA A 168 -4.60 -31.37 -12.42
C ALA A 168 -3.85 -31.70 -11.13
N LEU A 169 -3.30 -30.70 -10.44
CA LEU A 169 -2.65 -30.89 -9.14
C LEU A 169 -3.61 -31.50 -8.11
N PHE A 170 -4.79 -30.90 -7.92
CA PHE A 170 -5.77 -31.38 -6.95
C PHE A 170 -6.32 -32.77 -7.30
N PHE A 171 -6.61 -33.00 -8.58
CA PHE A 171 -7.01 -34.31 -9.10
C PHE A 171 -5.96 -35.38 -8.80
N THR A 172 -4.69 -35.10 -9.09
CA THR A 172 -3.59 -36.06 -8.87
C THR A 172 -3.42 -36.37 -7.40
N VAL A 173 -3.45 -35.36 -6.53
CA VAL A 173 -3.41 -35.58 -5.08
C VAL A 173 -4.62 -36.40 -4.62
N ALA A 174 -5.82 -36.14 -5.13
CA ALA A 174 -7.03 -36.92 -4.81
C ALA A 174 -6.90 -38.39 -5.26
N ALA A 175 -6.38 -38.62 -6.46
CA ALA A 175 -6.23 -39.94 -7.06
C ALA A 175 -5.29 -40.84 -6.24
N PHE A 176 -4.17 -40.31 -5.75
CA PHE A 176 -3.23 -41.07 -4.92
C PHE A 176 -3.68 -41.23 -3.47
N THR A 177 -4.22 -40.17 -2.86
CA THR A 177 -4.48 -40.17 -1.41
C THR A 177 -5.87 -40.69 -1.05
N ARG A 178 -6.84 -40.63 -1.96
CA ARG A 178 -8.28 -40.87 -1.72
C ARG A 178 -8.83 -40.06 -0.53
N ARG A 179 -8.22 -38.91 -0.24
CA ARG A 179 -8.54 -38.08 0.92
C ARG A 179 -8.74 -36.65 0.47
N GLN A 180 -9.95 -36.13 0.66
CA GLN A 180 -10.26 -34.74 0.38
C GLN A 180 -9.35 -33.77 1.15
N MET A 181 -8.97 -34.11 2.39
CA MET A 181 -8.05 -33.29 3.20
C MET A 181 -6.68 -33.07 2.55
N ALA A 182 -6.12 -34.05 1.84
CA ALA A 182 -4.83 -33.89 1.18
C ALA A 182 -4.89 -32.86 0.03
N THR A 183 -6.04 -32.73 -0.62
CA THR A 183 -6.24 -31.77 -1.71
C THR A 183 -6.36 -30.34 -1.20
N TYR A 184 -7.00 -30.13 -0.03
CA TYR A 184 -6.99 -28.83 0.66
C TYR A 184 -5.58 -28.40 1.06
N VAL A 185 -4.77 -29.34 1.56
CA VAL A 185 -3.35 -29.11 1.88
C VAL A 185 -2.59 -28.62 0.65
N ALA A 186 -2.76 -29.27 -0.50
CA ALA A 186 -2.11 -28.87 -1.74
C ALA A 186 -2.54 -27.45 -2.19
N MET A 187 -3.83 -27.11 -2.04
CA MET A 187 -4.34 -25.77 -2.34
C MET A 187 -3.69 -24.70 -1.46
N ILE A 188 -3.66 -24.92 -0.13
CA ILE A 188 -3.07 -23.96 0.81
C ILE A 188 -1.56 -23.82 0.55
N ALA A 189 -0.86 -24.93 0.26
CA ALA A 189 0.56 -24.89 -0.08
C ALA A 189 0.82 -24.07 -1.35
N LEU A 190 -0.02 -24.22 -2.38
CA LEU A 190 0.10 -23.45 -3.61
C LEU A 190 -0.13 -21.95 -3.40
N ILE A 191 -1.12 -21.58 -2.56
CA ILE A 191 -1.35 -20.18 -2.15
C ILE A 191 -0.13 -19.64 -1.41
N GLY A 192 0.44 -20.41 -0.49
CA GLY A 192 1.66 -20.03 0.24
C GLY A 192 2.85 -19.81 -0.70
N ILE A 193 3.08 -20.72 -1.66
CA ILE A 193 4.15 -20.58 -2.66
C ILE A 193 3.94 -19.32 -3.51
N TYR A 194 2.72 -19.05 -3.94
CA TYR A 194 2.39 -17.83 -4.68
C TYR A 194 2.64 -16.57 -3.85
N ALA A 195 2.23 -16.54 -2.58
CA ALA A 195 2.45 -15.39 -1.69
C ALA A 195 3.95 -15.10 -1.51
N VAL A 196 4.77 -16.14 -1.28
CA VAL A 196 6.24 -16.01 -1.21
C VAL A 196 6.82 -15.49 -2.53
N SER A 197 6.38 -16.04 -3.64
CA SER A 197 6.84 -15.66 -4.98
C SER A 197 6.48 -14.20 -5.31
N SER A 198 5.26 -13.78 -4.96
CA SER A 198 4.79 -12.41 -5.15
C SER A 198 5.61 -11.40 -4.33
N ASN A 199 6.02 -11.74 -3.11
CA ASN A 199 6.91 -10.87 -2.32
C ASN A 199 8.29 -10.74 -2.96
N ALA A 200 8.83 -11.82 -3.54
CA ALA A 200 10.14 -11.79 -4.21
C ALA A 200 10.16 -10.90 -5.47
N MET A 201 8.99 -10.63 -6.08
CA MET A 201 8.87 -9.76 -7.27
C MET A 201 9.25 -8.30 -7.03
N SER A 202 9.25 -7.84 -5.77
CA SER A 202 9.65 -6.48 -5.41
C SER A 202 11.10 -6.21 -5.79
N ASP A 203 11.97 -7.22 -5.64
CA ASP A 203 13.38 -7.14 -6.00
C ASP A 203 13.58 -7.44 -7.49
N PRO A 204 14.17 -6.50 -8.27
CA PRO A 204 14.47 -6.70 -9.69
C PRO A 204 15.23 -8.00 -10.00
N SER A 205 16.07 -8.48 -9.08
CA SER A 205 16.91 -9.67 -9.29
C SER A 205 16.15 -10.99 -9.38
N TYR A 206 14.97 -11.09 -8.77
CA TYR A 206 14.16 -12.31 -8.77
C TYR A 206 13.05 -12.31 -9.82
N ARG A 207 12.75 -11.16 -10.46
CA ARG A 207 11.56 -11.00 -11.31
C ARG A 207 11.46 -12.01 -12.44
N THR A 208 12.55 -12.26 -13.15
CA THR A 208 12.59 -13.22 -14.27
C THR A 208 12.39 -14.65 -13.79
N LEU A 209 13.06 -15.05 -12.70
CA LEU A 209 12.90 -16.37 -12.12
C LEU A 209 11.48 -16.60 -11.62
N VAL A 210 10.93 -15.65 -10.87
CA VAL A 210 9.55 -15.69 -10.38
C VAL A 210 8.57 -15.70 -11.55
N GLY A 211 8.84 -14.95 -12.61
CA GLY A 211 8.04 -14.95 -13.82
C GLY A 211 7.91 -16.33 -14.47
N TYR A 212 8.94 -17.19 -14.41
CA TYR A 212 8.84 -18.59 -14.84
C TYR A 212 8.14 -19.49 -13.80
N LEU A 213 8.41 -19.27 -12.51
CA LEU A 213 7.93 -20.12 -11.42
C LEU A 213 6.48 -19.82 -10.98
N ASP A 214 5.85 -18.74 -11.44
CA ASP A 214 4.48 -18.42 -11.08
C ASP A 214 3.45 -19.25 -11.87
N PRO A 215 2.71 -20.18 -11.23
CA PRO A 215 1.72 -21.00 -11.90
C PRO A 215 0.50 -20.22 -12.41
N PHE A 216 0.25 -19.03 -11.88
CA PHE A 216 -0.94 -18.23 -12.21
C PHE A 216 -0.68 -17.21 -13.32
N GLY A 217 0.59 -16.90 -13.61
CA GLY A 217 0.97 -16.01 -14.71
C GLY A 217 0.80 -14.53 -14.39
N LEU A 218 0.50 -14.17 -13.14
CA LEU A 218 0.38 -12.79 -12.68
C LEU A 218 1.74 -12.08 -12.68
N SER A 219 2.78 -12.81 -12.32
CA SER A 219 4.17 -12.39 -12.30
C SER A 219 4.72 -12.05 -13.69
N PRO A 220 4.68 -12.94 -14.69
CA PRO A 220 5.09 -12.60 -16.05
C PRO A 220 4.19 -11.52 -16.68
N TYR A 221 2.89 -11.49 -16.35
CA TYR A 221 2.00 -10.41 -16.76
C TYR A 221 2.46 -9.04 -16.24
N ALA A 222 2.74 -8.94 -14.94
CA ALA A 222 3.25 -7.72 -14.32
C ALA A 222 4.58 -7.29 -14.92
N ASN A 223 5.47 -8.23 -15.25
CA ASN A 223 6.76 -7.93 -15.89
C ASN A 223 6.61 -7.40 -17.32
N VAL A 224 5.74 -8.01 -18.14
CA VAL A 224 5.54 -7.60 -19.55
C VAL A 224 4.83 -6.25 -19.66
N THR A 225 3.90 -5.96 -18.75
CA THR A 225 3.07 -4.73 -18.77
C THR A 225 3.62 -3.59 -17.91
N ARG A 226 4.81 -3.80 -17.37
CA ARG A 226 5.38 -2.99 -16.31
C ARG A 226 5.56 -1.52 -16.66
N TYR A 227 6.18 -1.29 -17.81
CA TYR A 227 6.49 0.04 -18.35
C TYR A 227 5.45 0.47 -19.38
N TRP A 228 4.27 -0.14 -19.37
CA TRP A 228 3.20 0.27 -20.26
C TRP A 228 2.63 1.62 -19.85
N THR A 229 2.53 2.52 -20.82
CA THR A 229 1.83 3.80 -20.66
C THR A 229 0.32 3.60 -20.54
N VAL A 230 -0.40 4.66 -20.20
CA VAL A 230 -1.87 4.64 -20.11
C VAL A 230 -2.50 4.18 -21.43
N VAL A 231 -2.01 4.69 -22.57
CA VAL A 231 -2.48 4.27 -23.90
C VAL A 231 -2.22 2.80 -24.15
N GLU A 232 -1.04 2.29 -23.80
CA GLU A 232 -0.71 0.88 -23.99
C GLU A 232 -1.60 -0.02 -23.13
N ARG A 233 -1.82 0.31 -21.85
CA ARG A 233 -2.74 -0.42 -20.96
C ARG A 233 -4.17 -0.43 -21.47
N ASN A 234 -4.62 0.68 -22.08
CA ASN A 234 -5.98 0.83 -22.61
C ASN A 234 -6.19 0.13 -23.96
N THR A 235 -5.14 -0.13 -24.74
CA THR A 235 -5.28 -0.54 -26.15
C THR A 235 -4.56 -1.82 -26.54
N GLN A 236 -3.56 -2.28 -25.78
CA GLN A 236 -2.73 -3.41 -26.14
C GLN A 236 -3.03 -4.65 -25.31
N LEU A 237 -2.93 -5.82 -25.96
CA LEU A 237 -2.89 -7.12 -25.28
C LEU A 237 -1.43 -7.54 -25.11
N PRO A 238 -1.04 -8.09 -23.96
CA PRO A 238 0.35 -8.46 -23.73
C PRO A 238 0.73 -9.56 -24.74
N PRO A 239 1.83 -9.39 -25.49
CA PRO A 239 2.21 -10.35 -26.51
C PRO A 239 2.47 -11.71 -25.85
N LEU A 240 1.95 -12.78 -26.46
CA LEU A 240 2.22 -14.16 -26.03
C LEU A 240 3.61 -14.59 -26.52
N ALA A 241 4.64 -13.91 -26.03
CA ALA A 241 6.04 -14.12 -26.35
C ALA A 241 6.90 -14.07 -25.08
N GLY A 242 8.20 -14.36 -25.22
CA GLY A 242 9.18 -14.25 -24.13
C GLY A 242 8.75 -14.97 -22.84
N ILE A 243 8.85 -14.27 -21.71
CA ILE A 243 8.58 -14.82 -20.38
C ILE A 243 7.12 -15.28 -20.21
N LEU A 244 6.15 -14.59 -20.81
CA LEU A 244 4.74 -14.95 -20.72
C LEU A 244 4.48 -16.27 -21.46
N LEU A 245 4.94 -16.40 -22.71
CA LEU A 245 4.78 -17.64 -23.46
C LEU A 245 5.49 -18.82 -22.77
N ALA A 246 6.74 -18.61 -22.36
CA ALA A 246 7.52 -19.64 -21.66
C ALA A 246 6.80 -20.10 -20.39
N ASN A 247 6.29 -19.18 -19.58
CA ASN A 247 5.52 -19.49 -18.40
C ASN A 247 4.25 -20.30 -18.73
N ARG A 248 3.44 -19.84 -19.69
CA ARG A 248 2.20 -20.56 -20.08
C ARG A 248 2.52 -21.95 -20.62
N ALA A 249 3.57 -22.11 -21.41
CA ALA A 249 4.02 -23.40 -21.94
C ALA A 249 4.50 -24.35 -20.83
N ILE A 250 5.31 -23.85 -19.88
CA ILE A 250 5.79 -24.62 -18.72
C ILE A 250 4.58 -25.13 -17.93
N TRP A 251 3.68 -24.24 -17.53
CA TRP A 251 2.61 -24.61 -16.62
C TRP A 251 1.50 -25.43 -17.27
N VAL A 252 1.14 -25.16 -18.53
CA VAL A 252 0.26 -26.07 -19.29
C VAL A 252 0.90 -27.45 -19.43
N GLY A 253 2.20 -27.53 -19.73
CA GLY A 253 2.95 -28.78 -19.77
C GLY A 253 2.94 -29.53 -18.44
N VAL A 254 3.19 -28.83 -17.33
CA VAL A 254 3.12 -29.38 -15.97
C VAL A 254 1.71 -29.87 -15.65
N GLY A 255 0.68 -29.11 -15.98
CA GLY A 255 -0.71 -29.51 -15.77
C GLY A 255 -1.09 -30.78 -16.54
N LEU A 256 -0.69 -30.89 -17.81
CA LEU A 256 -0.91 -32.10 -18.62
C LEU A 256 -0.13 -33.30 -18.09
N ALA A 257 1.12 -33.10 -17.65
CA ALA A 257 1.93 -34.14 -17.05
C ALA A 257 1.32 -34.64 -15.73
N LEU A 258 0.92 -33.72 -14.84
CA LEU A 258 0.23 -34.03 -13.58
C LEU A 258 -1.05 -34.82 -13.85
N PHE A 259 -1.84 -34.42 -14.84
CA PHE A 259 -3.06 -35.11 -15.24
C PHE A 259 -2.79 -36.57 -15.66
N GLY A 260 -1.78 -36.78 -16.51
CA GLY A 260 -1.35 -38.12 -16.92
C GLY A 260 -0.90 -38.98 -15.74
N ILE A 261 -0.13 -38.38 -14.82
CA ILE A 261 0.32 -39.03 -13.58
C ILE A 261 -0.88 -39.39 -12.67
N GLY A 262 -1.87 -38.50 -12.53
CA GLY A 262 -3.08 -38.74 -11.74
C GLY A 262 -3.91 -39.90 -12.30
N LEU A 263 -4.06 -39.99 -13.63
CA LEU A 263 -4.75 -41.11 -14.28
C LEU A 263 -4.02 -42.45 -14.07
N ALA A 264 -2.69 -42.45 -14.11
CA ALA A 264 -1.88 -43.64 -13.82
C ALA A 264 -1.94 -44.03 -12.33
N GLY A 265 -1.91 -43.04 -11.44
CA GLY A 265 -2.00 -43.21 -9.99
C GLY A 265 -3.32 -43.82 -9.52
N ASP A 266 -4.45 -43.36 -10.09
CA ASP A 266 -5.77 -43.93 -9.81
C ASP A 266 -5.82 -45.42 -10.18
N ALA A 267 -5.31 -45.79 -11.36
CA ALA A 267 -5.26 -47.17 -11.83
C ALA A 267 -4.40 -48.07 -10.93
N TRP A 268 -3.33 -47.53 -10.34
CA TRP A 268 -2.47 -48.26 -9.41
C TRP A 268 -3.08 -48.42 -8.01
N ALA A 269 -3.71 -47.36 -7.47
CA ALA A 269 -4.35 -47.39 -6.16
C ALA A 269 -5.51 -48.42 -6.09
N VAL A 270 -6.22 -48.62 -7.20
CA VAL A 270 -7.31 -49.61 -7.31
C VAL A 270 -6.80 -51.05 -7.28
N ARG A 271 -5.60 -51.31 -7.82
CA ARG A 271 -4.96 -52.64 -7.77
C ARG A 271 -4.49 -53.03 -6.35
N ARG A 272 -4.39 -52.06 -5.43
CA ARG A 272 -3.94 -52.24 -4.03
C ARG A 272 -5.03 -51.99 -2.98
N GLY A 273 -6.30 -51.85 -3.38
CA GLY A 273 -7.39 -51.60 -2.44
C GLY A 273 -7.51 -52.68 -1.36
N PRO A 274 -7.87 -52.33 -0.10
CA PRO A 274 -8.07 -53.32 0.95
C PRO A 274 -9.14 -54.33 0.54
N ARG A 275 -8.88 -55.63 0.77
CA ARG A 275 -9.95 -56.64 0.73
C ARG A 275 -11.05 -56.20 1.71
N PRO A 276 -12.33 -56.26 1.32
CA PRO A 276 -13.39 -55.97 2.27
C PRO A 276 -13.24 -56.93 3.45
N ALA A 277 -13.21 -56.39 4.67
CA ALA A 277 -13.42 -57.22 5.85
C ALA A 277 -14.75 -57.95 5.64
N ALA A 278 -14.73 -59.27 5.83
CA ALA A 278 -15.91 -60.09 5.67
C ALA A 278 -17.07 -59.44 6.42
N ALA A 279 -18.13 -59.08 5.70
CA ALA A 279 -19.34 -58.60 6.32
C ALA A 279 -19.78 -59.69 7.31
N ALA A 280 -19.71 -59.39 8.61
CA ALA A 280 -20.36 -60.23 9.59
C ALA A 280 -21.84 -60.30 9.19
N LYS A 281 -22.34 -61.51 8.99
CA LYS A 281 -23.78 -61.75 8.79
C LYS A 281 -24.52 -61.04 9.92
N VAL A 282 -25.24 -59.98 9.58
CA VAL A 282 -26.24 -59.42 10.48
C VAL A 282 -27.30 -60.51 10.61
N ALA A 283 -27.40 -61.10 11.79
CA ALA A 283 -28.51 -61.94 12.16
C ALA A 283 -29.78 -61.07 12.15
N THR A 284 -30.72 -61.41 11.28
CA THR A 284 -32.14 -61.10 11.48
C THR A 284 -32.60 -61.90 12.70
N ASP A 285 -32.76 -61.22 13.84
CA ASP A 285 -34.05 -61.11 14.53
C ASP A 285 -33.89 -60.54 15.95
N ALA A 286 -34.69 -59.51 16.24
CA ALA A 286 -35.68 -59.50 17.31
C ALA A 286 -36.34 -58.12 17.32
N THR A 287 -37.63 -58.05 16.98
CA THR A 287 -38.50 -56.94 17.40
C THR A 287 -38.59 -56.95 18.92
N LEU A 288 -37.77 -56.14 19.58
CA LEU A 288 -37.92 -55.84 21.00
C LEU A 288 -39.15 -54.95 21.19
N PRO A 289 -39.97 -55.16 22.23
CA PRO A 289 -41.03 -54.21 22.56
C PRO A 289 -40.42 -52.84 22.86
N PRO A 290 -41.13 -51.73 22.59
CA PRO A 290 -40.63 -50.40 22.93
C PRO A 290 -40.43 -50.33 24.44
N ALA A 291 -39.18 -50.34 24.89
CA ALA A 291 -38.87 -50.04 26.27
C ALA A 291 -39.23 -48.58 26.50
N VAL A 292 -40.26 -48.33 27.31
CA VAL A 292 -40.57 -47.00 27.82
C VAL A 292 -39.45 -46.63 28.80
N LEU A 293 -38.37 -46.06 28.27
CA LEU A 293 -37.34 -45.42 29.06
C LEU A 293 -37.98 -44.23 29.74
N ARG A 294 -38.15 -44.31 31.07
CA ARG A 294 -38.48 -43.13 31.87
C ARG A 294 -37.30 -42.15 31.74
N PRO A 295 -37.50 -40.94 31.19
CA PRO A 295 -36.44 -39.95 31.18
C PRO A 295 -36.15 -39.58 32.64
N VAL A 296 -35.03 -40.05 33.17
CA VAL A 296 -34.45 -39.48 34.38
C VAL A 296 -33.73 -38.24 33.92
N PRO A 297 -34.20 -37.02 34.25
CA PRO A 297 -33.43 -35.82 33.96
C PRO A 297 -32.16 -35.91 34.80
N PRO A 298 -30.96 -35.97 34.19
CA PRO A 298 -29.74 -35.96 34.96
C PRO A 298 -29.62 -34.56 35.56
N SER A 299 -29.83 -34.43 36.88
CA SER A 299 -29.51 -33.21 37.61
C SER A 299 -27.99 -33.12 37.76
N LEU A 300 -27.31 -32.85 36.65
CA LEU A 300 -25.88 -32.61 36.63
C LEU A 300 -25.63 -31.23 37.25
N GLY A 301 -25.07 -31.23 38.47
CA GLY A 301 -24.58 -29.99 39.09
C GLY A 301 -23.49 -29.34 38.24
N LEU A 302 -23.23 -28.05 38.49
CA LEU A 302 -22.24 -27.25 37.75
C LEU A 302 -20.85 -27.92 37.67
N GLY A 303 -20.41 -28.60 38.73
CA GLY A 303 -19.13 -29.32 38.74
C GLY A 303 -19.03 -30.43 37.69
N ALA A 304 -20.12 -31.16 37.44
CA ALA A 304 -20.16 -32.20 36.41
C ALA A 304 -20.16 -31.59 35.00
N ALA A 305 -20.84 -30.46 34.80
CA ALA A 305 -20.85 -29.74 33.54
C ALA A 305 -19.47 -29.11 33.21
N TRP A 306 -18.75 -28.59 34.21
CA TRP A 306 -17.36 -28.15 34.07
C TRP A 306 -16.41 -29.29 33.72
N LEU A 307 -16.58 -30.47 34.34
CA LEU A 307 -15.81 -31.65 33.97
C LEU A 307 -16.08 -32.08 32.53
N MET A 308 -17.35 -32.06 32.09
CA MET A 308 -17.74 -32.33 30.71
C MET A 308 -17.13 -31.32 29.74
N LEU A 309 -17.14 -30.02 30.07
CA LEU A 309 -16.45 -28.99 29.28
C LEU A 309 -14.96 -29.30 29.15
N ARG A 310 -14.26 -29.56 30.26
CA ARG A 310 -12.82 -29.83 30.23
C ARG A 310 -12.49 -31.06 29.39
N ARG A 311 -13.26 -32.14 29.54
CA ARG A 311 -13.08 -33.37 28.74
C ARG A 311 -13.38 -33.13 27.27
N ARG A 312 -14.45 -32.40 26.97
CA ARG A 312 -14.83 -32.07 25.59
C ARG A 312 -13.81 -31.16 24.93
N LEU A 313 -13.38 -30.11 25.62
CA LEU A 313 -12.35 -29.19 25.14
C LEU A 313 -11.03 -29.93 24.90
N ALA A 314 -10.58 -30.78 25.83
CA ALA A 314 -9.39 -31.61 25.64
C ALA A 314 -9.52 -32.54 24.43
N PHE A 315 -10.71 -33.09 24.18
CA PHE A 315 -10.99 -33.87 22.98
C PHE A 315 -10.94 -33.02 21.71
N GLU A 316 -11.59 -31.85 21.68
CA GLU A 316 -11.63 -30.96 20.52
C GLU A 316 -10.22 -30.43 20.17
N VAL A 317 -9.48 -29.95 21.17
CA VAL A 317 -8.09 -29.51 21.02
C VAL A 317 -7.21 -30.68 20.59
N GLY A 318 -7.31 -31.82 21.27
CA GLY A 318 -6.54 -33.01 20.93
C GLY A 318 -6.85 -33.56 19.52
N ALA A 319 -8.09 -33.47 19.05
CA ALA A 319 -8.46 -33.84 17.70
C ALA A 319 -7.90 -32.86 16.66
N THR A 320 -7.88 -31.57 17.00
CA THR A 320 -7.36 -30.51 16.14
C THR A 320 -5.84 -30.59 16.01
N LEU A 321 -5.11 -30.77 17.12
CA LEU A 321 -3.65 -30.92 17.13
C LEU A 321 -3.17 -32.22 16.46
N ARG A 322 -3.99 -33.27 16.44
CA ARG A 322 -3.72 -34.51 15.68
C ARG A 322 -4.10 -34.40 14.20
N SER A 323 -4.84 -33.37 13.81
CA SER A 323 -5.22 -33.15 12.43
C SER A 323 -4.01 -32.65 11.63
N PRO A 324 -3.67 -33.27 10.48
CA PRO A 324 -2.60 -32.78 9.62
C PRO A 324 -2.78 -31.33 9.19
N SER A 325 -4.04 -30.89 9.00
CA SER A 325 -4.38 -29.54 8.54
C SER A 325 -3.84 -28.45 9.47
N PHE A 326 -3.78 -28.70 10.78
CA PHE A 326 -3.28 -27.72 11.76
C PHE A 326 -1.78 -27.47 11.56
N TRP A 327 -0.99 -28.54 11.52
CA TRP A 327 0.46 -28.42 11.34
C TRP A 327 0.85 -27.86 9.97
N ILE A 328 0.05 -28.15 8.94
CA ILE A 328 0.28 -27.63 7.59
C ILE A 328 0.00 -26.13 7.52
N LEU A 329 -1.13 -25.68 8.08
CA LEU A 329 -1.43 -24.26 8.17
C LEU A 329 -0.40 -23.51 9.00
N LEU A 330 0.04 -24.11 10.12
CA LEU A 330 1.11 -23.56 10.94
C LEU A 330 2.42 -23.44 10.16
N ALA A 331 2.85 -24.50 9.48
CA ALA A 331 4.07 -24.51 8.68
C ALA A 331 4.02 -23.49 7.54
N LEU A 332 2.89 -23.39 6.82
CA LEU A 332 2.72 -22.42 5.74
C LEU A 332 2.69 -20.98 6.28
N SER A 333 2.07 -20.76 7.43
CA SER A 333 2.09 -19.47 8.13
C SER A 333 3.52 -19.09 8.52
N THR A 334 4.31 -20.03 9.06
CA THR A 334 5.73 -19.81 9.38
C THR A 334 6.57 -19.55 8.14
N ILE A 335 6.39 -20.33 7.07
CA ILE A 335 7.12 -20.14 5.80
C ILE A 335 6.79 -18.78 5.19
N ASN A 336 5.50 -18.44 5.10
CA ASN A 336 5.05 -17.16 4.57
C ASN A 336 5.61 -16.00 5.41
N MET A 337 5.55 -16.09 6.74
CA MET A 337 6.16 -15.09 7.63
C MET A 337 7.67 -14.97 7.41
N THR A 338 8.37 -16.10 7.38
CA THR A 338 9.83 -16.11 7.19
C THR A 338 10.20 -15.51 5.84
N ALA A 339 9.46 -15.83 4.79
CA ALA A 339 9.64 -15.23 3.48
C ALA A 339 9.36 -13.73 3.50
N SER A 340 8.26 -13.27 4.10
CA SER A 340 7.95 -11.84 4.25
C SER A 340 9.04 -11.09 4.99
N LEU A 341 9.66 -11.69 6.01
CA LEU A 341 10.78 -11.12 6.75
C LEU A 341 12.07 -11.08 5.91
N LEU A 342 12.37 -12.13 5.15
CA LEU A 342 13.58 -12.21 4.32
C LEU A 342 13.49 -11.32 3.06
N LEU A 343 12.29 -11.11 2.55
CA LEU A 343 11.97 -10.37 1.32
C LEU A 343 11.35 -9.00 1.63
N GLN A 344 11.49 -8.51 2.87
CA GLN A 344 10.94 -7.23 3.32
C GLN A 344 11.34 -6.10 2.36
N ASN A 345 10.39 -5.20 2.07
CA ASN A 345 10.61 -4.06 1.18
C ASN A 345 11.83 -3.24 1.66
N LYS A 346 12.79 -3.07 0.75
CA LYS A 346 14.04 -2.37 0.98
C LYS A 346 13.95 -0.96 0.40
N TRP A 347 14.33 0.05 1.16
CA TRP A 347 14.36 1.44 0.67
C TRP A 347 15.64 1.65 -0.15
N TYR A 348 15.50 1.87 -1.48
CA TYR A 348 16.63 1.88 -2.43
C TYR A 348 17.53 0.61 -2.36
N GLY A 349 16.93 -0.55 -2.04
CA GLY A 349 17.67 -1.80 -1.87
C GLY A 349 18.38 -1.95 -0.51
N THR A 350 18.26 -0.96 0.36
CA THR A 350 18.81 -0.94 1.73
C THR A 350 17.80 -1.45 2.74
N GLU A 351 18.27 -2.32 3.63
CA GLU A 351 17.42 -2.95 4.64
C GLU A 351 17.18 -2.00 5.82
N THR A 352 16.13 -2.27 6.61
CA THR A 352 15.88 -1.58 7.87
C THR A 352 16.24 -2.50 9.04
N TYR A 353 16.69 -1.93 10.15
CA TYR A 353 16.79 -2.67 11.41
C TYR A 353 15.44 -3.30 11.76
N PRO A 354 15.40 -4.58 12.16
CA PRO A 354 14.16 -5.26 12.48
C PRO A 354 13.63 -4.83 13.86
N VAL A 355 13.33 -3.54 14.06
CA VAL A 355 12.72 -3.03 15.30
C VAL A 355 11.39 -3.73 15.56
N THR A 356 11.07 -3.95 16.85
CA THR A 356 9.94 -4.80 17.25
C THR A 356 8.62 -4.30 16.65
N ARG A 357 8.43 -2.99 16.53
CA ARG A 357 7.30 -2.38 15.81
C ARG A 357 7.17 -2.87 14.37
N LEU A 358 8.23 -2.79 13.56
CA LEU A 358 8.20 -3.22 12.16
C LEU A 358 7.89 -4.72 12.05
N MET A 359 8.42 -5.53 12.97
CA MET A 359 8.10 -6.95 13.04
C MET A 359 6.61 -7.15 13.29
N VAL A 360 6.06 -6.53 14.33
CA VAL A 360 4.64 -6.59 14.69
C VAL A 360 3.74 -6.13 13.55
N LEU A 361 4.05 -5.00 12.91
CA LEU A 361 3.30 -4.49 11.77
C LEU A 361 3.33 -5.46 10.58
N LEU A 362 4.48 -6.12 10.34
CA LEU A 362 4.57 -7.17 9.33
C LEU A 362 3.70 -8.38 9.70
N ILE A 363 3.64 -8.77 10.98
CA ILE A 363 2.75 -9.84 11.43
C ILE A 363 1.28 -9.45 11.22
N LEU A 364 0.88 -8.27 11.71
CA LEU A 364 -0.48 -7.75 11.56
C LEU A 364 -0.88 -7.69 10.08
N GLY A 365 -0.03 -7.12 9.21
CA GLY A 365 -0.28 -7.03 7.77
C GLY A 365 -0.38 -8.38 7.08
N THR A 366 0.50 -9.33 7.42
CA THR A 366 0.52 -10.68 6.82
C THR A 366 -0.69 -11.53 7.25
N PHE A 367 -1.22 -11.29 8.45
CA PHE A 367 -2.28 -12.09 9.08
C PHE A 367 -3.63 -11.35 9.16
N THR A 368 -3.93 -10.41 8.27
CA THR A 368 -5.25 -9.76 8.21
C THR A 368 -6.35 -10.70 7.71
N ILE A 369 -6.17 -11.36 6.56
CA ILE A 369 -7.19 -12.20 5.91
C ILE A 369 -7.12 -13.67 6.37
N ALA A 370 -5.91 -14.18 6.61
CA ALA A 370 -5.69 -15.60 6.90
C ALA A 370 -6.43 -16.06 8.17
N PRO A 371 -6.26 -15.40 9.33
CA PRO A 371 -7.29 -14.93 10.22
C PRO A 371 -8.70 -15.52 10.12
N LEU A 372 -9.48 -14.70 9.44
CA LEU A 372 -10.88 -14.85 9.10
C LEU A 372 -11.15 -16.11 8.28
N ALA A 373 -10.27 -16.45 7.34
CA ALA A 373 -10.39 -17.67 6.55
C ALA A 373 -10.23 -18.94 7.42
N ILE A 374 -9.25 -18.95 8.32
CA ILE A 374 -8.99 -20.04 9.27
C ILE A 374 -10.14 -20.14 10.27
N ALA A 375 -10.61 -19.02 10.82
CA ALA A 375 -11.81 -18.95 11.66
C ALA A 375 -12.99 -19.63 10.98
N SER A 376 -13.29 -19.19 9.76
CA SER A 376 -14.39 -19.68 8.93
C SER A 376 -14.28 -21.17 8.72
N TYR A 377 -13.15 -21.62 8.18
CA TYR A 377 -12.89 -23.01 7.82
C TYR A 377 -12.94 -23.96 9.01
N TYR A 378 -12.13 -23.71 10.06
CA TYR A 378 -12.04 -24.60 11.22
C TYR A 378 -13.34 -24.68 11.99
N THR A 379 -14.05 -23.57 12.12
CA THR A 379 -15.35 -23.58 12.79
C THR A 379 -16.34 -24.45 12.02
N GLY A 380 -16.38 -24.35 10.69
CA GLY A 380 -17.21 -25.22 9.86
C GLY A 380 -16.84 -26.71 9.98
N GLU A 381 -15.54 -27.03 9.96
CA GLU A 381 -15.10 -28.42 10.13
C GLU A 381 -15.43 -28.95 11.53
N LEU A 382 -15.18 -28.18 12.59
CA LEU A 382 -15.48 -28.56 13.97
C LEU A 382 -16.98 -28.78 14.19
N VAL A 383 -17.85 -27.87 13.72
CA VAL A 383 -19.31 -27.95 13.90
C VAL A 383 -19.93 -29.12 13.14
N TRP A 384 -19.41 -29.44 11.96
CA TRP A 384 -19.99 -30.47 11.09
C TRP A 384 -19.33 -31.85 11.23
N ARG A 385 -18.22 -31.96 11.97
CA ARG A 385 -17.45 -33.21 12.10
C ARG A 385 -18.29 -34.38 12.60
N GLU A 386 -19.08 -34.21 13.67
CA GLU A 386 -19.89 -35.31 14.22
C GLU A 386 -20.98 -35.76 13.25
N ARG A 387 -21.51 -34.83 12.43
CA ARG A 387 -22.49 -35.16 11.40
C ARG A 387 -21.86 -35.94 10.26
N GLN A 388 -20.69 -35.52 9.78
CA GLN A 388 -19.97 -36.24 8.74
C GLN A 388 -19.55 -37.65 9.20
N ALA A 389 -19.19 -37.80 10.47
CA ALA A 389 -18.83 -39.09 11.07
C ALA A 389 -20.03 -39.99 11.41
N GLY A 390 -21.28 -39.58 11.18
CA GLY A 390 -22.45 -40.39 11.54
C GLY A 390 -22.83 -40.39 13.03
N MET A 391 -22.12 -39.62 13.86
CA MET A 391 -22.23 -39.68 15.33
C MET A 391 -23.07 -38.58 15.97
N ALA A 392 -23.59 -37.63 15.18
CA ALA A 392 -24.28 -36.44 15.70
C ALA A 392 -25.44 -36.76 16.67
N ASP A 393 -26.26 -37.76 16.35
CA ASP A 393 -27.42 -38.12 17.19
C ASP A 393 -26.99 -38.83 18.49
N ILE A 394 -25.88 -39.59 18.46
CA ILE A 394 -25.28 -40.22 19.65
C ILE A 394 -24.76 -39.15 20.59
N VAL A 395 -24.02 -38.16 20.05
CA VAL A 395 -23.49 -37.04 20.83
C VAL A 395 -24.62 -36.15 21.35
N GLY A 396 -25.65 -35.94 20.54
CA GLY A 396 -26.82 -35.14 20.89
C GLY A 396 -27.72 -35.76 21.97
N ALA A 397 -27.71 -37.09 22.11
CA ALA A 397 -28.39 -37.82 23.17
C ALA A 397 -27.66 -37.79 24.53
N THR A 398 -26.42 -37.27 24.57
CA THR A 398 -25.67 -37.14 25.83
C THR A 398 -26.29 -36.07 26.73
N PRO A 399 -26.14 -36.17 28.06
CA PRO A 399 -26.72 -35.21 28.99
C PRO A 399 -25.97 -33.86 29.04
N ALA A 400 -25.00 -33.64 28.16
CA ALA A 400 -24.22 -32.42 28.12
C ALA A 400 -25.09 -31.21 27.68
N PRO A 401 -25.05 -30.09 28.42
CA PRO A 401 -25.78 -28.89 28.04
C PRO A 401 -25.17 -28.25 26.76
N GLY A 402 -25.99 -27.54 25.98
CA GLY A 402 -25.56 -26.96 24.69
C GLY A 402 -24.35 -26.01 24.79
N TRP A 403 -24.17 -25.33 25.92
CA TRP A 403 -23.05 -24.42 26.14
C TRP A 403 -21.72 -25.16 26.21
N VAL A 404 -21.70 -26.44 26.64
CA VAL A 404 -20.49 -27.26 26.63
C VAL A 404 -20.00 -27.48 25.21
N PHE A 405 -20.90 -27.74 24.25
CA PHE A 405 -20.54 -27.91 22.85
C PHE A 405 -20.13 -26.59 22.19
N THR A 406 -20.86 -25.52 22.49
CA THR A 406 -20.60 -24.18 21.95
C THR A 406 -19.23 -23.68 22.42
N LEU A 407 -18.99 -23.68 23.73
CA LEU A 407 -17.77 -23.15 24.33
C LEU A 407 -16.55 -24.02 24.01
N SER A 408 -16.68 -25.36 24.01
CA SER A 408 -15.55 -26.22 23.64
C SER A 408 -15.08 -26.00 22.20
N LYS A 409 -15.99 -25.81 21.24
CA LYS A 409 -15.63 -25.50 19.85
C LYS A 409 -15.07 -24.10 19.70
N PHE A 410 -15.71 -23.10 20.31
CA PHE A 410 -15.23 -21.72 20.31
C PHE A 410 -13.81 -21.62 20.89
N LEU A 411 -13.56 -22.17 22.07
CA LEU A 411 -12.24 -22.16 22.70
C LEU A 411 -11.19 -22.96 21.91
N THR A 412 -11.61 -23.99 21.17
CA THR A 412 -10.70 -24.72 20.28
C THR A 412 -10.27 -23.86 19.10
N VAL A 413 -11.20 -23.12 18.48
CA VAL A 413 -10.89 -22.16 17.41
C VAL A 413 -10.01 -21.03 17.94
N ALA A 414 -10.33 -20.48 19.11
CA ALA A 414 -9.53 -19.48 19.80
C ALA A 414 -8.08 -19.96 20.05
N LEU A 415 -7.90 -21.21 20.48
CA LEU A 415 -6.57 -21.79 20.71
C LEU A 415 -5.78 -21.97 19.40
N VAL A 416 -6.43 -22.39 18.32
CA VAL A 416 -5.80 -22.46 16.99
C VAL A 416 -5.31 -21.08 16.55
N MET A 417 -6.15 -20.06 16.71
CA MET A 417 -5.81 -18.67 16.39
C MET A 417 -4.65 -18.13 17.22
N ALA A 418 -4.68 -18.30 18.55
CA ALA A 418 -3.59 -17.87 19.43
C ALA A 418 -2.28 -18.59 19.08
N GLY A 419 -2.35 -19.89 18.76
CA GLY A 419 -1.19 -20.66 18.32
C GLY A 419 -0.53 -20.12 17.05
N LEU A 420 -1.32 -19.62 16.10
CA LEU A 420 -0.79 -19.03 14.86
C LEU A 420 0.01 -17.75 15.14
N TRP A 421 -0.51 -16.84 15.96
CA TRP A 421 0.20 -15.61 16.34
C TRP A 421 1.47 -15.90 17.14
N LEU A 422 1.39 -16.80 18.13
CA LEU A 422 2.55 -17.18 18.93
C LEU A 422 3.66 -17.77 18.05
N VAL A 423 3.30 -18.58 17.06
CA VAL A 423 4.28 -19.14 16.12
C VAL A 423 4.80 -18.10 15.13
N ALA A 424 4.01 -17.09 14.78
CA ALA A 424 4.43 -15.99 13.92
C ALA A 424 5.46 -15.05 14.59
N ILE A 425 5.44 -14.96 15.93
CA ILE A 425 6.46 -14.24 16.72
C ILE A 425 7.83 -14.93 16.60
N LEU A 426 7.88 -16.26 16.56
CA LEU A 426 9.14 -17.03 16.55
C LEU A 426 10.10 -16.67 15.40
N PRO A 427 9.69 -16.69 14.10
CA PRO A 427 10.58 -16.28 13.02
C PRO A 427 10.95 -14.80 13.10
N SER A 428 10.04 -13.94 13.59
CA SER A 428 10.31 -12.50 13.75
C SER A 428 11.41 -12.26 14.78
N VAL A 429 11.29 -12.86 15.97
CA VAL A 429 12.33 -12.85 17.00
C VAL A 429 13.63 -13.50 16.50
N GLY A 430 13.53 -14.60 15.75
CA GLY A 430 14.68 -15.26 15.13
C GLY A 430 15.45 -14.33 14.19
N VAL A 431 14.75 -13.56 13.36
CA VAL A 431 15.35 -12.56 12.46
C VAL A 431 15.94 -11.39 13.24
N GLN A 432 15.27 -10.91 14.30
CA GLN A 432 15.82 -9.86 15.19
C GLN A 432 17.16 -10.29 15.79
N ILE A 433 17.23 -11.50 16.34
CA ILE A 433 18.45 -12.07 16.92
C ILE A 433 19.54 -12.24 15.85
N ALA A 434 19.18 -12.74 14.66
CA ALA A 434 20.13 -13.02 13.60
C ALA A 434 20.71 -11.75 12.96
N ARG A 435 19.91 -10.68 12.85
CA ARG A 435 20.29 -9.49 12.07
C ARG A 435 20.92 -8.40 12.89
N GLY A 436 20.73 -8.24 14.20
CA GLY A 436 21.45 -7.17 14.89
C GLY A 436 21.06 -6.92 16.33
N PRO A 437 21.70 -5.91 16.97
CA PRO A 437 21.54 -5.63 18.40
C PRO A 437 20.28 -4.81 18.68
N VAL A 438 19.15 -5.21 18.09
CA VAL A 438 17.86 -4.57 18.32
C VAL A 438 17.24 -5.14 19.60
N ALA A 439 16.71 -4.27 20.46
CA ALA A 439 15.99 -4.72 21.64
C ALA A 439 14.72 -5.48 21.25
N ILE A 440 14.57 -6.69 21.77
CA ILE A 440 13.30 -7.43 21.67
C ILE A 440 12.42 -6.92 22.80
N GLU A 441 11.24 -6.43 22.44
CA GLU A 441 10.28 -5.88 23.39
C GLU A 441 9.05 -6.79 23.46
N PRO A 442 9.00 -7.78 24.37
CA PRO A 442 7.91 -8.75 24.42
C PRO A 442 6.54 -8.09 24.59
N GLY A 443 6.47 -6.97 25.31
CA GLY A 443 5.24 -6.19 25.46
C GLY A 443 4.70 -5.70 24.12
N LEU A 444 5.55 -5.25 23.20
CA LEU A 444 5.15 -4.83 21.87
C LEU A 444 4.71 -6.00 20.98
N TYR A 445 5.10 -7.25 21.27
CA TYR A 445 4.51 -8.41 20.61
C TYR A 445 3.19 -8.83 21.24
N LEU A 446 3.11 -8.92 22.56
CA LEU A 446 1.95 -9.50 23.23
C LEU A 446 0.74 -8.57 23.24
N THR A 447 0.94 -7.27 23.47
CA THR A 447 -0.19 -6.32 23.55
C THR A 447 -0.98 -6.22 22.24
N PRO A 448 -0.37 -5.98 21.07
CA PRO A 448 -1.15 -5.85 19.83
C PRO A 448 -1.68 -7.20 19.36
N LEU A 449 -0.91 -8.29 19.52
CA LEU A 449 -1.31 -9.58 18.99
C LEU A 449 -2.35 -10.28 19.89
N LEU A 450 -2.11 -10.33 21.20
CA LEU A 450 -3.01 -11.02 22.15
C LEU A 450 -3.97 -10.08 22.87
N GLY A 451 -3.58 -8.83 23.09
CA GLY A 451 -4.41 -7.84 23.78
C GLY A 451 -5.40 -7.10 22.88
N MET A 452 -5.12 -6.99 21.57
CA MET A 452 -5.93 -6.21 20.63
C MET A 452 -6.47 -7.07 19.48
N ALA A 453 -5.61 -7.58 18.59
CA ALA A 453 -6.02 -8.36 17.42
C ALA A 453 -6.71 -9.69 17.77
N PHE A 454 -6.29 -10.35 18.86
CA PHE A 454 -6.91 -11.60 19.29
C PHE A 454 -8.38 -11.42 19.71
N PRO A 455 -8.76 -10.43 20.56
CA PRO A 455 -10.16 -10.06 20.76
C PRO A 455 -10.99 -9.88 19.49
N ASP A 456 -10.47 -9.15 18.49
CA ASP A 456 -11.17 -8.93 17.20
C ASP A 456 -11.46 -10.26 16.50
N MET A 457 -10.50 -11.17 16.55
CA MET A 457 -10.64 -12.50 15.99
C MET A 457 -11.62 -13.38 16.78
N LEU A 458 -11.71 -13.22 18.11
CA LEU A 458 -12.72 -13.91 18.92
C LEU A 458 -14.13 -13.42 18.58
N ILE A 459 -14.30 -12.11 18.34
CA ILE A 459 -15.56 -11.51 17.88
C ILE A 459 -15.98 -12.15 16.55
N VAL A 460 -15.07 -12.23 15.59
CA VAL A 460 -15.31 -12.88 14.29
C VAL A 460 -15.57 -14.39 14.43
N ALA A 461 -14.85 -15.09 15.31
CA ALA A 461 -15.03 -16.51 15.56
C ALA A 461 -16.42 -16.82 16.14
N ALA A 462 -16.94 -15.95 17.01
CA ALA A 462 -18.29 -16.06 17.55
C ALA A 462 -19.36 -15.94 16.44
N LEU A 463 -19.22 -14.94 15.56
CA LEU A 463 -20.08 -14.78 14.37
C LEU A 463 -20.02 -16.01 13.47
N THR A 464 -18.81 -16.50 13.20
CA THR A 464 -18.60 -17.68 12.37
C THR A 464 -19.31 -18.90 12.94
N LEU A 465 -19.19 -19.13 14.26
CA LEU A 465 -19.82 -20.25 14.94
C LEU A 465 -21.35 -20.15 14.85
N PHE A 466 -21.88 -18.95 15.10
CA PHE A 466 -23.30 -18.67 14.96
C PHE A 466 -23.80 -18.94 13.53
N ALA A 467 -23.11 -18.42 12.51
CA ALA A 467 -23.43 -18.63 11.10
C ALA A 467 -23.40 -20.12 10.72
N GLN A 468 -22.41 -20.88 11.20
CA GLN A 468 -22.29 -22.32 10.93
C GLN A 468 -23.40 -23.14 11.58
N VAL A 469 -23.84 -22.76 12.79
CA VAL A 469 -24.95 -23.42 13.50
C VAL A 469 -26.28 -23.12 12.82
N LEU A 470 -26.52 -21.89 12.38
CA LEU A 470 -27.73 -21.48 11.67
C LEU A 470 -27.83 -22.15 10.29
N SER A 471 -26.70 -22.36 9.63
CA SER A 471 -26.65 -22.85 8.26
C SER A 471 -27.16 -24.29 8.09
N PRO A 472 -27.84 -24.60 6.97
CA PRO A 472 -28.33 -25.95 6.66
C PRO A 472 -27.20 -26.90 6.22
N ASN A 473 -26.06 -26.37 5.77
CA ASN A 473 -24.85 -27.13 5.45
C ASN A 473 -23.61 -26.23 5.66
N LYS A 474 -22.42 -26.83 5.77
CA LYS A 474 -21.17 -26.09 6.02
C LYS A 474 -20.81 -25.07 4.95
N PHE A 475 -21.19 -25.32 3.70
CA PHE A 475 -20.89 -24.43 2.57
C PHE A 475 -21.73 -23.16 2.60
N VAL A 476 -22.98 -23.23 3.08
CA VAL A 476 -23.79 -22.02 3.35
C VAL A 476 -23.15 -21.20 4.46
N GLY A 477 -22.64 -21.85 5.52
CA GLY A 477 -21.92 -21.16 6.59
C GLY A 477 -20.66 -20.46 6.07
N TYR A 478 -19.89 -21.11 5.18
CA TYR A 478 -18.75 -20.48 4.51
C TYR A 478 -19.19 -19.33 3.60
N ALA A 479 -20.26 -19.50 2.82
CA ALA A 479 -20.77 -18.45 1.94
C ALA A 479 -21.22 -17.20 2.72
N VAL A 480 -21.88 -17.38 3.87
CA VAL A 480 -22.24 -16.26 4.77
C VAL A 480 -21.00 -15.51 5.24
N MET A 481 -19.94 -16.21 5.64
CA MET A 481 -18.69 -15.55 6.05
C MET A 481 -17.97 -14.87 4.89
N VAL A 482 -18.04 -15.42 3.68
CA VAL A 482 -17.52 -14.74 2.48
C VAL A 482 -18.30 -13.46 2.19
N VAL A 483 -19.63 -13.50 2.25
CA VAL A 483 -20.48 -12.31 2.09
C VAL A 483 -20.15 -11.28 3.16
N TYR A 484 -20.04 -11.69 4.43
CA TYR A 484 -19.61 -10.81 5.52
C TYR A 484 -18.25 -10.15 5.24
N THR A 485 -17.27 -10.93 4.75
CA THR A 485 -15.94 -10.42 4.41
C THR A 485 -15.99 -9.38 3.29
N VAL A 486 -16.77 -9.67 2.24
CA VAL A 486 -16.97 -8.74 1.11
C VAL A 486 -17.71 -7.49 1.56
N LEU A 487 -18.74 -7.63 2.40
CA LEU A 487 -19.45 -6.50 2.98
C LEU A 487 -18.51 -5.64 3.79
N LEU A 488 -17.71 -6.19 4.71
CA LEU A 488 -16.76 -5.40 5.50
C LEU A 488 -15.74 -4.69 4.61
N ALA A 489 -15.20 -5.37 3.59
CA ALA A 489 -14.25 -4.79 2.64
C ALA A 489 -14.85 -3.66 1.77
N THR A 490 -16.18 -3.63 1.64
CA THR A 490 -16.90 -2.66 0.80
C THR A 490 -17.77 -1.70 1.61
N ALA A 491 -17.90 -1.88 2.92
CA ALA A 491 -18.84 -1.13 3.73
C ALA A 491 -18.50 0.36 3.77
N GLN A 492 -17.25 0.70 4.08
CA GLN A 492 -16.76 2.09 4.04
C GLN A 492 -16.93 2.72 2.65
N ARG A 493 -16.90 1.88 1.61
CA ARG A 493 -17.01 2.27 0.21
C ARG A 493 -18.48 2.48 -0.22
N LEU A 494 -19.44 1.92 0.50
CA LEU A 494 -20.89 2.06 0.34
C LEU A 494 -21.48 3.13 1.30
N GLY A 495 -20.63 3.92 1.96
CA GLY A 495 -21.04 4.93 2.95
C GLY A 495 -21.30 4.38 4.37
N LEU A 496 -21.06 3.09 4.61
CA LEU A 496 -21.11 2.47 5.94
C LEU A 496 -19.73 2.57 6.60
N GLU A 497 -19.42 3.74 7.15
CA GLU A 497 -18.09 4.07 7.70
C GLU A 497 -18.03 4.07 9.24
N ASP A 498 -19.19 4.13 9.91
CA ASP A 498 -19.24 4.12 11.38
C ASP A 498 -18.94 2.71 11.92
N ASN A 499 -17.92 2.61 12.78
CA ASN A 499 -17.50 1.34 13.36
C ASN A 499 -18.54 0.76 14.32
N LEU A 500 -19.51 1.55 14.78
CA LEU A 500 -20.67 1.07 15.55
C LEU A 500 -21.63 0.23 14.70
N LEU A 501 -21.61 0.37 13.37
CA LEU A 501 -22.49 -0.38 12.45
C LEU A 501 -21.81 -1.63 11.88
N LEU A 502 -20.48 -1.65 11.88
CA LEU A 502 -19.68 -2.73 11.30
C LEU A 502 -19.32 -3.74 12.39
N TYR A 503 -19.91 -4.94 12.35
CA TYR A 503 -19.62 -5.98 13.35
C TYR A 503 -18.11 -6.26 13.43
N GLY A 504 -17.53 -6.11 14.63
CA GLY A 504 -16.08 -6.26 14.84
C GLY A 504 -15.24 -5.10 14.27
N GLY A 505 -15.87 -4.00 13.86
CA GLY A 505 -15.21 -2.78 13.45
C GLY A 505 -14.70 -2.00 14.66
N ALA A 506 -13.48 -1.49 14.56
CA ALA A 506 -12.83 -0.66 15.56
C ALA A 506 -11.91 0.35 14.85
N PRO A 507 -11.60 1.50 15.47
CA PRO A 507 -10.60 2.43 14.97
C PRO A 507 -9.23 1.75 14.81
N ASP A 508 -8.49 2.15 13.78
CA ASP A 508 -7.16 1.61 13.48
C ASP A 508 -6.15 1.90 14.60
N LEU A 509 -5.34 0.91 14.91
CA LEU A 509 -4.25 1.02 15.88
C LEU A 509 -2.95 1.38 15.17
N HIS A 510 -2.46 2.57 15.45
CA HIS A 510 -1.16 3.01 14.98
C HIS A 510 -0.11 2.79 16.07
N LEU A 511 1.03 2.22 15.70
CA LEU A 511 2.17 1.98 16.60
C LEU A 511 3.37 2.80 16.12
N SER A 512 3.98 3.56 17.01
CA SER A 512 5.21 4.33 16.83
C SER A 512 6.24 3.94 17.89
N ASP A 513 7.53 3.96 17.58
CA ASP A 513 8.57 3.72 18.58
C ASP A 513 8.65 4.92 19.56
N MET A 514 8.45 6.14 19.05
CA MET A 514 8.39 7.37 19.85
C MET A 514 7.13 7.46 20.72
N ASN A 515 5.94 7.23 20.16
CA ASN A 515 4.65 7.53 20.80
C ASN A 515 3.91 6.28 21.33
N GLY A 516 4.42 5.08 21.05
CA GLY A 516 3.71 3.83 21.34
C GLY A 516 2.36 3.76 20.61
N TYR A 517 1.32 3.31 21.32
CA TYR A 517 -0.07 3.31 20.83
C TYR A 517 -0.79 4.65 21.04
N GLY A 518 -0.20 5.56 21.83
CA GLY A 518 -0.82 6.82 22.23
C GLY A 518 -2.30 6.68 22.60
N HIS A 519 -3.10 7.58 22.04
CA HIS A 519 -4.55 7.65 22.28
C HIS A 519 -5.38 6.64 21.47
N PHE A 520 -4.80 5.95 20.49
CA PHE A 520 -5.52 4.99 19.64
C PHE A 520 -6.02 3.77 20.42
N LEU A 521 -5.29 3.36 21.46
CA LEU A 521 -5.61 2.18 22.27
C LEU A 521 -6.96 2.30 22.99
N ALA A 522 -7.26 3.47 23.55
CA ALA A 522 -8.47 3.67 24.33
C ALA A 522 -9.73 3.46 23.49
N GLY A 523 -9.78 4.08 22.31
CA GLY A 523 -10.89 3.92 21.38
C GLY A 523 -11.07 2.47 20.97
N HIS A 524 -10.00 1.84 20.47
CA HIS A 524 -10.05 0.44 20.04
C HIS A 524 -10.55 -0.50 21.15
N THR A 525 -10.08 -0.33 22.40
CA THR A 525 -10.52 -1.16 23.54
C THR A 525 -12.01 -1.02 23.84
N TRP A 526 -12.58 0.20 23.74
CA TRP A 526 -14.01 0.41 23.94
C TRP A 526 -14.85 -0.26 22.84
N PHE A 527 -14.42 -0.18 21.59
CA PHE A 527 -15.04 -0.91 20.49
C PHE A 527 -14.95 -2.43 20.68
N ASN A 528 -13.85 -2.94 21.23
CA ASN A 528 -13.70 -4.36 21.56
C ASN A 528 -14.64 -4.80 22.70
N LEU A 529 -14.87 -3.94 23.69
CA LEU A 529 -15.87 -4.20 24.72
C LEU A 529 -17.30 -4.22 24.13
N TYR A 530 -17.61 -3.27 23.25
CA TYR A 530 -18.89 -3.16 22.55
C TYR A 530 -19.16 -4.41 21.71
N TRP A 531 -18.31 -4.70 20.73
CA TRP A 531 -18.49 -5.88 19.87
C TRP A 531 -18.24 -7.20 20.61
N GLY A 532 -17.42 -7.20 21.65
CA GLY A 532 -17.23 -8.34 22.55
C GLY A 532 -18.52 -8.72 23.29
N ALA A 533 -19.25 -7.75 23.82
CA ALA A 533 -20.55 -7.98 24.44
C ALA A 533 -21.56 -8.58 23.43
N ALA A 534 -21.60 -8.04 22.20
CA ALA A 534 -22.40 -8.59 21.11
C ALA A 534 -21.98 -10.02 20.72
N ALA A 535 -20.68 -10.30 20.65
CA ALA A 535 -20.15 -11.62 20.34
C ALA A 535 -20.55 -12.66 21.40
N VAL A 536 -20.49 -12.30 22.70
CA VAL A 536 -20.95 -13.19 23.78
C VAL A 536 -22.46 -13.41 23.71
N LEU A 537 -23.26 -12.39 23.36
CA LEU A 537 -24.69 -12.56 23.08
C LEU A 537 -24.92 -13.55 21.92
N LEU A 538 -24.16 -13.45 20.83
CA LEU A 538 -24.22 -14.41 19.72
C LEU A 538 -23.86 -15.83 20.17
N LEU A 539 -22.88 -16.00 21.06
CA LEU A 539 -22.55 -17.31 21.64
C LEU A 539 -23.69 -17.85 22.52
N LEU A 540 -24.39 -17.00 23.27
CA LEU A 540 -25.58 -17.40 24.03
C LEU A 540 -26.71 -17.85 23.11
N LEU A 541 -26.98 -17.12 22.03
CA LEU A 541 -27.96 -17.51 21.01
C LEU A 541 -27.57 -18.83 20.34
N THR A 542 -26.27 -18.99 20.02
CA THR A 542 -25.72 -20.23 19.47
C THR A 542 -25.95 -21.41 20.41
N HIS A 543 -25.76 -21.21 21.71
CA HIS A 543 -26.04 -22.23 22.72
C HIS A 543 -27.52 -22.64 22.72
N LEU A 544 -28.45 -21.69 22.72
CA LEU A 544 -29.89 -21.96 22.75
C LEU A 544 -30.36 -22.69 21.50
N MET A 545 -29.77 -22.38 20.35
CA MET A 545 -30.10 -22.98 19.05
C MET A 545 -29.32 -24.25 18.72
N TRP A 546 -28.47 -24.74 19.63
CA TRP A 546 -27.55 -25.83 19.33
C TRP A 546 -28.32 -27.11 18.91
N PRO A 547 -28.10 -27.62 17.68
CA PRO A 547 -28.88 -28.72 17.14
C PRO A 547 -28.49 -30.05 17.81
N ARG A 548 -29.44 -30.65 18.53
CA ARG A 548 -29.26 -31.94 19.23
C ARG A 548 -29.66 -33.17 18.41
N SER A 549 -30.31 -33.01 17.27
CA SER A 549 -30.73 -34.09 16.37
C SER A 549 -30.66 -33.63 14.91
N ARG A 550 -30.42 -34.57 13.99
CA ARG A 550 -30.54 -34.36 12.54
C ARG A 550 -31.96 -34.03 12.06
N THR A 551 -32.99 -34.38 12.83
CA THR A 551 -34.41 -34.18 12.48
C THR A 551 -34.95 -32.78 12.80
N LEU A 552 -34.19 -31.95 13.53
CA LEU A 552 -34.65 -30.63 13.97
C LEU A 552 -34.70 -29.66 12.79
N THR A 553 -35.88 -29.09 12.56
CA THR A 553 -36.11 -28.08 11.54
C THR A 553 -35.76 -26.67 12.04
N TRP A 554 -35.71 -25.69 11.13
CA TRP A 554 -35.50 -24.28 11.49
C TRP A 554 -36.61 -23.74 12.42
N ARG A 555 -37.83 -24.29 12.33
CA ARG A 555 -38.95 -23.95 13.22
C ARG A 555 -38.71 -24.41 14.65
N ASP A 556 -38.09 -25.57 14.83
CA ASP A 556 -37.76 -26.10 16.16
C ASP A 556 -36.67 -25.25 16.83
N ARG A 557 -35.72 -24.72 16.04
CA ARG A 557 -34.71 -23.76 16.53
C ARG A 557 -35.34 -22.44 16.97
N GLY A 558 -36.30 -21.93 16.20
CA GLY A 558 -37.08 -20.75 16.58
C GLY A 558 -37.86 -20.95 17.88
N ARG A 559 -38.47 -22.14 18.08
CA ARG A 559 -39.12 -22.49 19.35
C ARG A 559 -38.12 -22.55 20.50
N ALA A 560 -36.95 -23.16 20.30
CA ALA A 560 -35.90 -23.23 21.31
C ALA A 560 -35.39 -21.84 21.75
N LEU A 561 -35.38 -20.85 20.85
CA LEU A 561 -35.06 -19.46 21.20
C LEU A 561 -36.12 -18.79 22.10
N VAL A 562 -37.39 -19.19 21.99
CA VAL A 562 -38.47 -18.62 22.81
C VAL A 562 -38.53 -19.31 24.17
N THR A 563 -38.40 -20.64 24.20
CA THR A 563 -38.61 -21.45 25.40
C THR A 563 -37.34 -21.85 26.14
N GLY A 564 -36.15 -21.60 25.56
CA GLY A 564 -34.87 -22.09 26.07
C GLY A 564 -34.22 -21.21 27.15
N TRP A 565 -34.81 -20.07 27.48
CA TRP A 565 -34.27 -19.14 28.48
C TRP A 565 -34.44 -19.66 29.91
N THR A 566 -33.37 -19.53 30.69
CA THR A 566 -33.37 -19.77 32.14
C THR A 566 -33.08 -18.46 32.86
N LEU A 567 -33.45 -18.33 34.14
CA LEU A 567 -33.19 -17.10 34.90
C LEU A 567 -31.71 -16.65 34.85
N PRO A 568 -30.69 -17.54 34.99
CA PRO A 568 -29.29 -17.14 34.87
C PRO A 568 -28.88 -16.72 33.46
N THR A 569 -29.38 -17.40 32.41
CA THR A 569 -29.05 -17.06 31.02
C THR A 569 -29.73 -15.77 30.57
N GLY A 570 -30.96 -15.53 31.02
CA GLY A 570 -31.67 -14.27 30.83
C GLY A 570 -31.01 -13.11 31.57
N ALA A 571 -30.57 -13.31 32.82
CA ALA A 571 -29.84 -12.29 33.57
C ALA A 571 -28.50 -11.93 32.92
N LEU A 572 -27.74 -12.94 32.45
CA LEU A 572 -26.49 -12.71 31.72
C LEU A 572 -26.72 -11.97 30.40
N ALA A 573 -27.75 -12.35 29.63
CA ALA A 573 -28.09 -11.65 28.39
C ALA A 573 -28.53 -10.20 28.66
N GLY A 574 -29.29 -9.96 29.73
CA GLY A 574 -29.66 -8.60 30.17
C GLY A 574 -28.45 -7.75 30.53
N LEU A 575 -27.49 -8.32 31.28
CA LEU A 575 -26.23 -7.64 31.62
C LEU A 575 -25.39 -7.34 30.37
N LEU A 576 -25.24 -8.30 29.46
CA LEU A 576 -24.47 -8.10 28.22
C LEU A 576 -25.13 -7.08 27.29
N LEU A 577 -26.47 -7.08 27.21
CA LEU A 577 -27.21 -6.07 26.46
C LEU A 577 -27.04 -4.67 27.08
N ALA A 578 -27.08 -4.57 28.41
CA ALA A 578 -26.79 -3.31 29.10
C ALA A 578 -25.36 -2.84 28.85
N ALA A 579 -24.37 -3.74 28.88
CA ALA A 579 -22.98 -3.41 28.56
C ALA A 579 -22.81 -2.98 27.10
N PHE A 580 -23.46 -3.66 26.15
CA PHE A 580 -23.48 -3.29 24.73
C PHE A 580 -24.08 -1.90 24.51
N ILE A 581 -25.21 -1.59 25.13
CA ILE A 581 -25.85 -0.28 25.00
C ILE A 581 -25.01 0.81 25.69
N ALA A 582 -24.53 0.58 26.90
CA ALA A 582 -23.75 1.57 27.65
C ALA A 582 -22.42 1.89 26.96
N SER A 583 -21.69 0.88 26.48
CA SER A 583 -20.47 1.08 25.70
C SER A 583 -20.76 1.75 24.36
N GLY A 584 -21.84 1.40 23.67
CA GLY A 584 -22.27 2.07 22.44
C GLY A 584 -22.60 3.56 22.64
N VAL A 585 -23.31 3.91 23.72
CA VAL A 585 -23.59 5.31 24.09
C VAL A 585 -22.30 6.06 24.41
N TRP A 586 -21.37 5.43 25.12
CA TRP A 586 -20.07 6.04 25.44
C TRP A 586 -19.21 6.25 24.19
N ILE A 587 -19.17 5.27 23.28
CA ILE A 587 -18.49 5.39 21.99
C ILE A 587 -19.12 6.49 21.15
N HIS A 588 -20.44 6.53 21.04
CA HIS A 588 -21.14 7.58 20.29
C HIS A 588 -20.87 8.96 20.89
N HIS A 589 -20.87 9.08 22.21
CA HIS A 589 -20.49 10.32 22.89
C HIS A 589 -19.06 10.76 22.52
N ASN A 590 -18.09 9.85 22.53
CA ASN A 590 -16.71 10.18 22.14
C ASN A 590 -16.60 10.52 20.65
N THR A 591 -17.21 9.73 19.79
CA THR A 591 -16.98 9.80 18.33
C THR A 591 -17.85 10.81 17.58
N HIS A 592 -19.03 11.16 18.12
CA HIS A 592 -20.02 12.03 17.48
C HIS A 592 -20.41 13.28 18.29
N VAL A 593 -20.19 13.29 19.61
CA VAL A 593 -20.51 14.45 20.48
C VAL A 593 -19.25 15.21 20.86
N LEU A 594 -18.22 14.51 21.36
CA LEU A 594 -16.93 15.09 21.73
C LEU A 594 -16.02 15.34 20.52
N ASN A 595 -16.18 14.51 19.48
CA ASN A 595 -15.47 14.63 18.22
C ASN A 595 -16.48 14.60 17.06
N THR A 596 -16.06 15.09 15.89
CA THR A 596 -16.90 15.05 14.68
C THR A 596 -16.61 13.79 13.87
N PHE A 597 -17.66 13.03 13.56
CA PHE A 597 -17.56 11.91 12.63
C PHE A 597 -17.54 12.42 11.19
N HIS A 598 -16.44 12.16 10.49
CA HIS A 598 -16.28 12.49 9.08
C HIS A 598 -16.56 11.25 8.23
N SER A 599 -17.60 11.31 7.41
CA SER A 599 -17.83 10.34 6.33
C SER A 599 -17.27 10.86 5.01
N ARG A 600 -16.94 9.97 4.06
CA ARG A 600 -16.47 10.39 2.73
C ARG A 600 -17.49 11.23 1.98
N ASP A 601 -18.75 10.79 1.98
CA ASP A 601 -19.84 11.53 1.33
C ASP A 601 -20.07 12.90 2.00
N GLY A 602 -19.87 13.00 3.32
CA GLY A 602 -19.95 14.26 4.06
C GLY A 602 -18.79 15.21 3.77
N ASP A 603 -17.55 14.70 3.74
CA ASP A 603 -16.38 15.48 3.35
C ASP A 603 -16.51 15.95 1.88
N GLU A 604 -16.97 15.09 0.97
CA GLU A 604 -17.24 15.42 -0.44
C GLU A 604 -18.35 16.47 -0.58
N ALA A 605 -19.47 16.31 0.13
CA ALA A 605 -20.55 17.30 0.12
C ALA A 605 -20.10 18.67 0.66
N ARG A 606 -19.20 18.69 1.65
CA ARG A 606 -18.62 19.93 2.16
C ARG A 606 -17.70 20.59 1.14
N ASP A 607 -16.89 19.83 0.41
CA ASP A 607 -16.01 20.37 -0.64
C ASP A 607 -16.84 20.93 -1.81
N VAL A 608 -17.91 20.23 -2.21
CA VAL A 608 -18.89 20.71 -3.20
C VAL A 608 -19.59 22.00 -2.72
N ALA A 609 -20.02 22.03 -1.45
CA ALA A 609 -20.67 23.21 -0.87
C ALA A 609 -19.71 24.41 -0.80
N PHE A 610 -18.44 24.20 -0.42
CA PHE A 610 -17.40 25.21 -0.44
C PHE A 610 -17.21 25.78 -1.85
N GLU A 611 -17.10 24.90 -2.85
CA GLU A 611 -16.93 25.32 -4.23
C GLU A 611 -18.11 26.16 -4.73
N HIS A 612 -19.35 25.70 -4.52
CA HIS A 612 -20.53 26.47 -4.92
C HIS A 612 -20.67 27.81 -4.20
N ALA A 613 -20.28 27.88 -2.93
CA ALA A 613 -20.44 29.08 -2.12
C ALA A 613 -19.36 30.15 -2.38
N TYR A 614 -18.12 29.74 -2.71
CA TYR A 614 -16.97 30.65 -2.65
C TYR A 614 -16.08 30.68 -3.90
N ARG A 615 -16.29 29.81 -4.91
CA ARG A 615 -15.44 29.77 -6.11
C ARG A 615 -15.41 31.08 -6.90
N GLN A 616 -16.45 31.92 -6.81
CA GLN A 616 -16.44 33.25 -7.44
C GLN A 616 -15.32 34.18 -6.93
N TYR A 617 -14.71 33.88 -5.77
CA TYR A 617 -13.61 34.66 -5.19
C TYR A 617 -12.22 34.16 -5.60
N GLU A 618 -12.13 33.13 -6.45
CA GLU A 618 -10.85 32.52 -6.87
C GLU A 618 -9.85 33.53 -7.45
N THR A 619 -10.34 34.54 -8.18
CA THR A 619 -9.51 35.58 -8.82
C THR A 619 -9.51 36.91 -8.07
N LEU A 620 -10.15 36.98 -6.90
CA LEU A 620 -10.25 38.21 -6.12
C LEU A 620 -8.87 38.57 -5.55
N PRO A 621 -8.30 39.76 -5.86
CA PRO A 621 -7.02 40.17 -5.29
C PRO A 621 -7.10 40.28 -3.77
N GLN A 622 -6.05 39.85 -3.08
CA GLN A 622 -5.95 39.84 -1.62
C GLN A 622 -4.62 40.47 -1.16
N PRO A 623 -4.54 41.01 0.07
CA PRO A 623 -3.28 41.48 0.62
C PRO A 623 -2.36 40.29 0.93
N ARG A 624 -1.05 40.56 1.03
CA ARG A 624 -0.04 39.56 1.38
C ARG A 624 0.39 39.69 2.84
N ILE A 625 0.73 38.57 3.45
CA ILE A 625 1.31 38.50 4.79
C ILE A 625 2.79 38.89 4.69
N THR A 626 3.22 39.81 5.54
CA THR A 626 4.62 40.31 5.60
C THR A 626 5.29 40.02 6.95
N SER A 627 4.51 39.75 8.00
CA SER A 627 5.01 39.34 9.30
C SER A 627 4.04 38.39 9.97
N VAL A 628 4.60 37.38 10.64
CA VAL A 628 3.91 36.30 11.33
C VAL A 628 4.44 36.21 12.76
N SER A 629 3.55 36.47 13.72
CA SER A 629 3.83 36.23 15.14
C SER A 629 2.77 35.29 15.69
N VAL A 630 3.17 34.08 16.12
CA VAL A 630 2.21 33.08 16.60
C VAL A 630 2.70 32.45 17.90
N ASP A 631 1.92 32.59 18.97
CA ASP A 631 2.15 31.87 20.21
C ASP A 631 1.36 30.55 20.19
N VAL A 632 2.02 29.42 20.41
CA VAL A 632 1.43 28.07 20.34
C VAL A 632 1.59 27.34 21.66
N ASP A 633 0.47 26.99 22.29
CA ASP A 633 0.42 26.19 23.51
C ASP A 633 0.00 24.75 23.17
N LEU A 634 0.94 23.79 23.28
CA LEU A 634 0.70 22.37 22.98
C LEU A 634 0.15 21.61 24.19
N TYR A 635 -0.87 20.77 23.98
CA TYR A 635 -1.49 19.94 25.02
C TYR A 635 -1.50 18.47 24.60
N PRO A 636 -0.35 17.76 24.74
CA PRO A 636 -0.22 16.34 24.38
C PRO A 636 -1.29 15.43 24.98
N ALA A 637 -1.66 15.66 26.26
CA ALA A 637 -2.63 14.84 26.97
C ALA A 637 -4.03 14.80 26.32
N VAL A 638 -4.45 15.89 25.67
CA VAL A 638 -5.77 16.03 25.01
C VAL A 638 -5.66 16.17 23.49
N GLN A 639 -4.51 15.80 22.91
CA GLN A 639 -4.25 15.80 21.47
C GLN A 639 -4.62 17.13 20.80
N GLY A 640 -4.18 18.26 21.35
CA GLY A 640 -4.57 19.55 20.81
C GLY A 640 -3.64 20.69 21.14
N PHE A 641 -3.90 21.85 20.53
CA PHE A 641 -3.14 23.07 20.73
C PHE A 641 -4.04 24.30 20.73
N ASP A 642 -3.63 25.34 21.43
CA ASP A 642 -4.18 26.69 21.27
C ASP A 642 -3.13 27.55 20.61
N ALA A 643 -3.53 28.36 19.64
CA ALA A 643 -2.63 29.32 19.02
C ALA A 643 -3.23 30.72 18.99
N ARG A 644 -2.40 31.71 19.30
CA ARG A 644 -2.71 33.13 19.26
C ARG A 644 -1.78 33.76 18.24
N GLY A 645 -2.35 34.12 17.09
CA GLY A 645 -1.59 34.60 15.96
C GLY A 645 -1.86 36.06 15.65
N ARG A 646 -0.86 36.70 15.06
CA ARG A 646 -0.91 38.05 14.51
C ARG A 646 -0.21 38.04 13.16
N TYR A 647 -0.92 38.51 12.15
CA TYR A 647 -0.39 38.81 10.83
C TYR A 647 -0.33 40.31 10.58
N VAL A 648 0.70 40.74 9.86
CA VAL A 648 0.73 42.06 9.22
C VAL A 648 0.45 41.87 7.74
N LEU A 649 -0.71 42.37 7.29
CA LEU A 649 -1.16 42.29 5.91
C LEU A 649 -0.77 43.57 5.18
N GLU A 650 -0.19 43.46 3.99
CA GLU A 650 0.17 44.57 3.12
C GLU A 650 -0.50 44.45 1.76
N ASN A 651 -1.05 45.56 1.24
CA ASN A 651 -1.60 45.58 -0.12
C ASN A 651 -0.48 45.75 -1.16
N HIS A 652 -0.05 44.64 -1.77
CA HIS A 652 0.91 44.66 -2.89
C HIS A 652 0.25 44.84 -4.27
N THR A 653 -1.07 45.03 -4.32
CA THR A 653 -1.79 45.26 -5.58
C THR A 653 -1.76 46.73 -5.98
N HIS A 654 -2.10 47.02 -7.25
CA HIS A 654 -2.15 48.39 -7.75
C HIS A 654 -3.46 49.15 -7.45
N ALA A 655 -4.44 48.50 -6.80
CA ALA A 655 -5.74 49.08 -6.51
C ALA A 655 -6.09 48.96 -5.01
N PRO A 656 -6.91 49.86 -4.46
CA PRO A 656 -7.40 49.71 -3.09
C PRO A 656 -8.25 48.44 -2.93
N LEU A 657 -8.05 47.71 -1.83
CA LEU A 657 -8.81 46.50 -1.50
C LEU A 657 -9.91 46.83 -0.49
N SER A 658 -11.15 46.46 -0.76
CA SER A 658 -12.29 46.72 0.15
C SER A 658 -12.59 45.56 1.09
N GLN A 659 -12.12 44.35 0.78
CA GLN A 659 -12.40 43.14 1.52
C GLN A 659 -11.15 42.28 1.67
N VAL A 660 -11.05 41.57 2.80
CA VAL A 660 -10.03 40.56 3.06
C VAL A 660 -10.74 39.26 3.40
N HIS A 661 -10.43 38.21 2.65
CA HIS A 661 -11.01 36.89 2.82
C HIS A 661 -10.02 36.02 3.59
N MET A 662 -10.54 35.16 4.47
CA MET A 662 -9.74 34.29 5.31
C MET A 662 -10.37 32.90 5.35
N VAL A 663 -9.56 31.88 5.08
CA VAL A 663 -9.97 30.47 5.14
C VAL A 663 -9.19 29.76 6.23
N LEU A 664 -9.90 29.00 7.06
CA LEU A 664 -9.27 28.09 8.00
C LEU A 664 -9.25 26.65 7.47
N PRO A 665 -8.19 25.88 7.75
CA PRO A 665 -8.19 24.44 7.53
C PRO A 665 -9.36 23.75 8.25
N THR A 666 -9.83 22.63 7.70
CA THR A 666 -10.93 21.87 8.29
C THR A 666 -10.56 21.29 9.66
N GLY A 667 -11.44 21.44 10.64
CA GLY A 667 -11.22 20.95 12.01
C GLY A 667 -10.37 21.86 12.89
N ILE A 668 -10.10 23.09 12.44
CA ILE A 668 -9.58 24.18 13.27
C ILE A 668 -10.75 25.08 13.67
N ASP A 669 -10.87 25.32 14.97
CA ASP A 669 -11.89 26.19 15.53
C ASP A 669 -11.36 27.62 15.62
N LEU A 670 -12.13 28.58 15.08
CA LEU A 670 -11.85 30.01 15.26
C LEU A 670 -12.44 30.48 16.59
N GLY A 671 -11.60 30.97 17.50
CA GLY A 671 -12.06 31.64 18.72
C GLY A 671 -12.48 33.09 18.46
N LYS A 672 -11.55 33.89 17.93
CA LYS A 672 -11.76 35.30 17.58
C LYS A 672 -10.83 35.66 16.43
N ALA A 673 -11.29 36.48 15.51
CA ALA A 673 -10.43 37.19 14.57
C ALA A 673 -10.84 38.65 14.47
N SER A 674 -9.86 39.55 14.37
CA SER A 674 -10.08 40.98 14.20
C SER A 674 -9.02 41.58 13.29
N LEU A 675 -9.48 42.24 12.24
CA LEU A 675 -8.65 43.02 11.32
C LEU A 675 -8.84 44.51 11.62
N GLU A 676 -7.73 45.24 11.72
CA GLU A 676 -7.72 46.67 11.99
C GLU A 676 -8.58 47.46 10.98
N GLY A 677 -9.46 48.33 11.48
CA GLY A 677 -10.33 49.15 10.63
C GLY A 677 -11.28 48.35 9.73
N ALA A 678 -11.66 47.14 10.15
CA ALA A 678 -12.55 46.25 9.41
C ALA A 678 -13.66 45.69 10.29
N ARG A 679 -14.75 45.27 9.65
CA ARG A 679 -15.84 44.51 10.27
C ARG A 679 -15.90 43.13 9.65
N LEU A 680 -15.98 42.11 10.49
CA LEU A 680 -16.25 40.75 10.04
C LEU A 680 -17.71 40.67 9.57
N THR A 681 -17.90 40.54 8.26
CA THR A 681 -19.23 40.60 7.60
C THR A 681 -19.78 39.23 7.22
N THR A 682 -18.93 38.21 7.16
CA THR A 682 -19.35 36.83 6.89
C THR A 682 -18.57 35.90 7.79
N GLU A 683 -19.28 35.03 8.50
CA GLU A 683 -18.75 34.00 9.39
C GLU A 683 -19.43 32.68 9.04
N ASP A 684 -18.79 31.91 8.16
CA ASP A 684 -19.26 30.57 7.80
C ASP A 684 -18.41 29.52 8.51
N HIS A 685 -18.82 29.20 9.74
CA HIS A 685 -18.17 28.18 10.55
C HIS A 685 -18.32 26.76 9.98
N ALA A 686 -19.30 26.50 9.10
CA ALA A 686 -19.48 25.18 8.51
C ALA A 686 -18.45 24.91 7.41
N LEU A 687 -18.11 25.94 6.64
CA LEU A 687 -17.13 25.87 5.54
C LEU A 687 -15.76 26.44 5.93
N ASN A 688 -15.62 26.99 7.13
CA ASN A 688 -14.42 27.64 7.65
C ASN A 688 -13.98 28.84 6.78
N TYR A 689 -14.94 29.68 6.39
CA TYR A 689 -14.74 30.84 5.51
C TYR A 689 -15.18 32.14 6.19
N TYR A 690 -14.33 33.15 6.15
CA TYR A 690 -14.55 34.42 6.84
C TYR A 690 -14.24 35.60 5.92
N VAL A 691 -15.06 36.65 5.96
CA VAL A 691 -14.87 37.87 5.13
C VAL A 691 -14.89 39.11 5.98
N PHE A 692 -13.79 39.86 5.96
CA PHE A 692 -13.67 41.18 6.57
C PHE A 692 -13.94 42.26 5.52
N THR A 693 -14.90 43.14 5.79
CA THR A 693 -15.12 44.35 4.99
C THR A 693 -14.45 45.53 5.69
N LEU A 694 -13.60 46.24 4.97
CA LEU A 694 -12.80 47.33 5.50
C LEU A 694 -13.64 48.62 5.54
N ASP A 695 -13.63 49.34 6.67
CA ASP A 695 -14.34 50.63 6.82
C ASP A 695 -13.77 51.69 5.85
N GLN A 696 -12.46 51.64 5.61
CA GLN A 696 -11.76 52.34 4.53
C GLN A 696 -10.98 51.31 3.70
N PRO A 697 -11.11 51.31 2.36
CA PRO A 697 -10.32 50.42 1.51
C PRO A 697 -8.82 50.52 1.79
N LEU A 698 -8.13 49.39 1.84
CA LEU A 698 -6.70 49.28 2.08
C LEU A 698 -5.95 49.77 0.84
N ALA A 699 -5.31 50.93 0.91
CA ALA A 699 -4.59 51.53 -0.21
C ALA A 699 -3.33 50.70 -0.60
N PRO A 700 -2.85 50.77 -1.85
CA PRO A 700 -1.57 50.15 -2.24
C PRO A 700 -0.41 50.54 -1.30
N GLY A 701 0.33 49.56 -0.80
CA GLY A 701 1.40 49.71 0.19
C GLY A 701 0.95 49.94 1.64
N GLU A 702 -0.36 50.10 1.89
CA GLU A 702 -0.89 50.21 3.25
C GLU A 702 -0.80 48.87 3.97
N ARG A 703 -0.48 48.92 5.27
CA ARG A 703 -0.37 47.76 6.16
C ARG A 703 -1.43 47.79 7.24
N ARG A 704 -2.00 46.62 7.58
CA ARG A 704 -2.95 46.45 8.70
C ARG A 704 -2.72 45.16 9.45
N GLN A 705 -3.05 45.17 10.73
CA GLN A 705 -2.88 44.02 11.60
C GLN A 705 -4.13 43.13 11.64
N LEU A 706 -3.95 41.82 11.45
CA LEU A 706 -4.95 40.79 11.71
C LEU A 706 -4.54 39.98 12.95
N ASP A 707 -5.32 40.05 14.02
CA ASP A 707 -5.15 39.18 15.18
C ASP A 707 -6.18 38.05 15.13
N PHE A 708 -5.76 36.84 15.48
CA PHE A 708 -6.62 35.68 15.55
C PHE A 708 -6.27 34.74 16.69
N THR A 709 -7.26 33.99 17.16
CA THR A 709 -7.06 32.89 18.10
C THR A 709 -7.73 31.65 17.55
N ILE A 710 -6.98 30.56 17.45
CA ILE A 710 -7.46 29.28 16.95
C ILE A 710 -7.17 28.19 17.97
N SER A 711 -7.96 27.12 17.91
CA SER A 711 -7.72 25.95 18.73
C SER A 711 -8.09 24.68 17.99
N GLN A 712 -7.49 23.58 18.40
CA GLN A 712 -7.96 22.25 18.07
C GLN A 712 -7.85 21.37 19.31
N ARG A 713 -8.86 20.54 19.55
CA ARG A 713 -8.89 19.54 20.61
C ARG A 713 -9.57 18.28 20.10
N HIS A 714 -9.02 17.12 20.46
CA HIS A 714 -9.64 15.82 20.19
C HIS A 714 -9.80 15.06 21.51
N PRO A 715 -10.73 15.48 22.39
CA PRO A 715 -10.93 14.84 23.68
C PRO A 715 -11.44 13.40 23.50
N GLY A 716 -10.91 12.47 24.26
CA GLY A 716 -11.28 11.06 24.14
C GLY A 716 -10.69 10.40 22.90
N PHE A 717 -11.55 9.81 22.05
CA PHE A 717 -11.13 9.07 20.85
C PHE A 717 -12.10 9.27 19.68
N THR A 718 -11.58 9.16 18.45
CA THR A 718 -12.33 9.35 17.21
C THR A 718 -12.70 8.02 16.55
N ASN A 719 -13.71 8.01 15.65
CA ASN A 719 -14.13 6.79 14.96
C ASN A 719 -13.09 6.30 13.94
N ASN A 720 -12.43 7.21 13.22
CA ASN A 720 -11.59 6.88 12.06
C ASN A 720 -10.08 6.83 12.39
N ALA A 721 -9.69 6.96 13.67
CA ALA A 721 -8.30 6.96 14.12
C ALA A 721 -7.34 7.85 13.28
N ARG A 722 -7.82 9.02 12.80
CA ARG A 722 -6.95 9.96 12.08
C ARG A 722 -5.82 10.41 13.01
N ALA A 723 -4.57 10.32 12.55
CA ALA A 723 -3.43 10.74 13.35
C ALA A 723 -3.52 12.24 13.66
N PRO A 724 -3.54 12.63 14.95
CA PRO A 724 -3.61 14.04 15.32
C PRO A 724 -2.24 14.71 15.07
N MET A 725 -2.25 16.03 14.92
CA MET A 725 -1.00 16.82 14.81
C MET A 725 -0.26 16.89 16.15
N VAL A 726 -0.99 16.78 17.26
CA VAL A 726 -0.45 16.79 18.62
C VAL A 726 -0.64 15.42 19.24
N VAL A 727 0.45 14.81 19.67
CA VAL A 727 0.52 13.48 20.28
C VAL A 727 1.34 13.53 21.56
N ASP A 728 1.28 12.46 22.37
CA ASP A 728 2.01 12.38 23.64
C ASP A 728 3.52 12.60 23.46
N ASN A 729 4.15 12.01 22.44
CA ASN A 729 5.57 12.20 22.13
C ASN A 729 5.80 12.26 20.62
N GLY A 730 6.30 13.40 20.11
CA GLY A 730 6.54 13.61 18.68
C GLY A 730 5.42 14.37 17.96
N SER A 731 4.90 15.43 18.58
CA SER A 731 3.93 16.33 17.94
C SER A 731 4.57 17.06 16.76
N PHE A 732 3.81 17.20 15.65
CA PHE A 732 4.22 17.92 14.44
C PHE A 732 3.02 18.68 13.87
N ILE A 733 3.14 20.01 13.83
CA ILE A 733 2.17 20.93 13.24
C ILE A 733 2.86 21.70 12.12
N GLY A 734 2.37 21.59 10.89
CA GLY A 734 2.78 22.45 9.77
C GLY A 734 1.80 23.60 9.56
N TYR A 735 2.28 24.77 9.13
CA TYR A 735 1.46 25.98 9.01
C TYR A 735 0.16 25.75 8.20
N GLY A 736 0.24 25.14 7.00
CA GLY A 736 -0.91 24.93 6.12
C GLY A 736 -2.00 23.99 6.64
N ARG A 737 -1.76 23.29 7.76
CA ARG A 737 -2.76 22.44 8.44
C ARG A 737 -3.43 23.12 9.62
N ALA A 738 -2.90 24.24 10.10
CA ALA A 738 -3.35 24.88 11.34
C ALA A 738 -3.69 26.36 11.17
N LEU A 739 -2.86 27.12 10.46
CA LEU A 739 -2.96 28.57 10.41
C LEU A 739 -3.96 29.07 9.34
N PRO A 740 -4.50 30.30 9.51
CA PRO A 740 -5.36 30.92 8.50
C PRO A 740 -4.62 31.22 7.20
N VAL A 741 -5.27 30.93 6.09
CA VAL A 741 -4.83 31.29 4.73
C VAL A 741 -5.61 32.55 4.31
N ILE A 742 -4.93 33.54 3.74
CA ILE A 742 -5.60 34.74 3.23
C ILE A 742 -6.03 34.52 1.79
N GLY A 743 -7.30 34.77 1.49
CA GLY A 743 -7.90 34.57 0.17
C GLY A 743 -8.55 33.22 -0.05
N PHE A 744 -8.67 32.84 -1.32
CA PHE A 744 -9.28 31.60 -1.76
C PHE A 744 -8.22 30.52 -2.00
N THR A 745 -8.49 29.28 -1.58
CA THR A 745 -7.57 28.14 -1.80
C THR A 745 -8.22 27.05 -2.65
N LYS A 746 -7.55 26.69 -3.76
CA LYS A 746 -7.96 25.59 -4.64
C LYS A 746 -7.83 24.21 -3.98
N ALA A 747 -7.06 24.10 -2.90
CA ALA A 747 -6.89 22.85 -2.16
C ALA A 747 -8.18 22.35 -1.50
N ARG A 748 -9.19 23.23 -1.35
CA ARG A 748 -10.53 22.90 -0.82
C ARG A 748 -11.54 22.49 -1.89
N LEU A 749 -11.15 22.50 -3.18
CA LEU A 749 -12.00 22.03 -4.26
C LEU A 749 -11.97 20.50 -4.35
N LEU A 750 -13.09 19.91 -4.76
CA LEU A 750 -13.19 18.47 -5.02
C LEU A 750 -12.26 18.06 -6.17
N GLN A 751 -11.16 17.37 -5.90
CA GLN A 751 -10.11 17.12 -6.91
C GLN A 751 -10.46 16.06 -7.96
N ASP A 752 -11.20 15.01 -7.58
CA ASP A 752 -11.45 13.87 -8.48
C ASP A 752 -12.39 14.23 -9.64
N ARG A 753 -11.91 14.12 -10.87
CA ARG A 753 -12.63 14.55 -12.08
C ARG A 753 -13.96 13.82 -12.29
N PHE A 754 -14.04 12.53 -11.96
CA PHE A 754 -15.24 11.73 -12.18
C PHE A 754 -16.32 12.15 -11.17
N ARG A 755 -15.93 12.35 -9.92
CA ARG A 755 -16.81 12.89 -8.87
C ARG A 755 -17.25 14.33 -9.16
N ARG A 756 -16.36 15.19 -9.67
CA ARG A 756 -16.73 16.55 -10.11
C ARG A 756 -17.84 16.53 -11.14
N ARG A 757 -17.72 15.70 -12.19
CA ARG A 757 -18.75 15.56 -13.22
C ARG A 757 -20.07 15.02 -12.67
N ARG A 758 -20.02 14.08 -11.72
CA ARG A 758 -21.22 13.58 -11.03
C ARG A 758 -21.99 14.71 -10.33
N HIS A 759 -21.29 15.70 -9.79
CA HIS A 759 -21.87 16.89 -9.17
C HIS A 759 -22.13 18.06 -10.13
N GLY A 760 -21.84 17.89 -11.43
CA GLY A 760 -21.97 18.97 -12.42
C GLY A 760 -20.98 20.12 -12.22
N LEU A 761 -19.89 19.89 -11.50
CA LEU A 761 -18.81 20.87 -11.31
C LEU A 761 -17.93 20.92 -12.56
N GLU A 762 -17.50 22.11 -12.94
CA GLU A 762 -16.54 22.30 -14.03
C GLU A 762 -15.21 21.59 -13.71
N PRO A 763 -14.38 21.19 -14.69
CA PRO A 763 -13.03 20.70 -14.40
C PRO A 763 -12.22 21.72 -13.59
N ILE A 764 -11.31 21.25 -12.71
CA ILE A 764 -10.31 22.14 -12.12
C ILE A 764 -9.30 22.46 -13.22
N ASP A 765 -8.97 23.73 -13.38
CA ASP A 765 -7.86 24.13 -14.24
C ASP A 765 -6.57 23.44 -13.77
N ARG A 766 -5.76 22.98 -14.71
CA ARG A 766 -4.40 22.55 -14.40
C ARG A 766 -3.61 23.71 -13.75
N MET A 767 -2.42 23.40 -13.27
CA MET A 767 -1.48 24.44 -12.85
C MET A 767 -1.39 25.51 -13.95
N PRO A 768 -1.33 26.81 -13.61
CA PRO A 768 -1.26 27.86 -14.61
C PRO A 768 -0.13 27.60 -15.61
N LYS A 769 -0.40 27.89 -16.88
CA LYS A 769 0.58 27.64 -17.94
C LYS A 769 1.84 28.46 -17.68
N LEU A 770 2.98 27.92 -18.09
CA LEU A 770 4.28 28.60 -17.97
C LEU A 770 4.28 30.01 -18.58
N GLU A 771 3.51 30.21 -19.65
CA GLU A 771 3.37 31.50 -20.34
C GLU A 771 2.46 32.52 -19.63
N ASP A 772 1.74 32.12 -18.58
CA ASP A 772 0.82 32.99 -17.86
C ASP A 772 1.58 33.99 -16.97
N GLN A 773 1.86 35.16 -17.54
CA GLN A 773 2.59 36.22 -16.87
C GLN A 773 1.89 36.75 -15.61
N SER A 774 0.57 36.57 -15.49
CA SER A 774 -0.17 37.02 -14.30
C SER A 774 0.22 36.23 -13.05
N GLN A 775 0.79 35.02 -13.23
CA GLN A 775 1.17 34.12 -12.15
C GLN A 775 2.67 34.16 -11.85
N TRP A 776 3.47 34.92 -12.62
CA TRP A 776 4.92 35.02 -12.39
C TRP A 776 5.29 35.77 -11.10
N THR A 777 4.35 36.55 -10.55
CA THR A 777 4.49 37.23 -9.26
C THR A 777 3.89 36.45 -8.10
N VAL A 778 3.40 35.23 -8.32
CA VAL A 778 2.79 34.37 -7.31
C VAL A 778 3.76 33.25 -6.97
N SER A 779 4.09 33.08 -5.69
CA SER A 779 4.98 32.01 -5.23
C SER A 779 4.28 30.65 -5.33
N ASP A 780 5.04 29.61 -5.64
CA ASP A 780 4.63 28.21 -5.55
C ASP A 780 4.19 27.76 -4.14
N LEU A 781 4.59 28.48 -3.08
CA LEU A 781 4.13 28.25 -1.72
C LEU A 781 2.71 28.76 -1.47
N GLY A 782 2.25 29.75 -2.24
CA GLY A 782 0.92 30.34 -2.10
C GLY A 782 0.86 31.79 -2.59
N PRO A 783 -0.36 32.32 -2.85
CA PRO A 783 -0.54 33.71 -3.25
C PRO A 783 -0.60 34.70 -2.07
N ASP A 784 -0.69 34.20 -0.85
CA ASP A 784 -1.01 34.97 0.35
C ASP A 784 0.22 35.47 1.12
N ALA A 785 1.42 35.02 0.78
CA ALA A 785 2.67 35.48 1.38
C ALA A 785 3.84 35.35 0.40
N ASP A 786 4.86 36.19 0.62
CA ASP A 786 6.18 36.05 -0.01
C ASP A 786 7.18 35.60 1.06
N PHE A 787 8.05 36.50 1.51
CA PHE A 787 8.88 36.34 2.71
C PHE A 787 8.24 37.05 3.89
N VAL A 788 8.32 36.43 5.08
CA VAL A 788 7.74 36.95 6.32
C VAL A 788 8.79 37.08 7.41
N ASP A 789 8.67 38.15 8.20
CA ASP A 789 9.33 38.24 9.50
C ASP A 789 8.61 37.29 10.48
N PHE A 790 9.33 36.27 10.98
CA PHE A 790 8.75 35.22 11.82
C PHE A 790 9.24 35.26 13.27
N GLU A 791 8.29 35.22 14.20
CA GLU A 791 8.51 35.08 15.64
C GLU A 791 7.44 34.15 16.25
N THR A 792 7.82 33.31 17.21
CA THR A 792 6.89 32.41 17.88
C THR A 792 7.30 32.09 19.30
N THR A 793 6.35 32.09 20.23
CA THR A 793 6.52 31.42 21.51
C THR A 793 5.79 30.09 21.50
N ILE A 794 6.51 28.98 21.61
CA ILE A 794 5.91 27.65 21.75
C ILE A 794 6.04 27.16 23.19
N SER A 795 4.97 26.60 23.74
CA SER A 795 4.96 25.99 25.06
C SER A 795 4.50 24.53 25.01
N THR A 796 5.07 23.70 25.88
CA THR A 796 4.73 22.27 26.00
C THR A 796 4.92 21.76 27.44
N VAL A 797 4.69 20.48 27.65
CA VAL A 797 4.91 19.80 28.95
C VAL A 797 6.39 19.85 29.37
N PRO A 798 6.70 19.86 30.69
CA PRO A 798 8.05 20.14 31.20
C PRO A 798 9.18 19.24 30.67
N ASP A 799 8.87 17.98 30.34
CA ASP A 799 9.82 16.95 29.93
C ASP A 799 10.06 16.90 28.41
N GLN A 800 9.42 17.78 27.64
CA GLN A 800 9.62 17.88 26.19
C GLN A 800 10.45 19.10 25.80
N ILE A 801 11.04 19.04 24.62
CA ILE A 801 11.67 20.16 23.94
C ILE A 801 10.79 20.53 22.76
N ALA A 802 10.33 21.78 22.74
CA ALA A 802 9.58 22.33 21.61
C ALA A 802 10.51 23.12 20.68
N VAL A 803 10.33 22.94 19.39
CA VAL A 803 11.19 23.49 18.33
C VAL A 803 10.32 24.08 17.22
N ALA A 804 10.70 25.28 16.78
CA ALA A 804 10.15 25.96 15.61
C ALA A 804 11.29 26.62 14.81
N PRO A 805 11.08 27.03 13.54
CA PRO A 805 12.04 27.81 12.77
C PRO A 805 12.54 29.05 13.52
N GLY A 806 13.81 29.40 13.31
CA GLY A 806 14.45 30.57 13.92
C GLY A 806 15.36 30.23 15.12
N TYR A 807 15.91 31.27 15.73
CA TYR A 807 16.91 31.19 16.80
C TYR A 807 16.23 31.24 18.16
N LEU A 808 16.66 30.37 19.08
CA LEU A 808 16.14 30.36 20.45
C LEU A 808 16.64 31.61 21.20
N GLU A 809 15.74 32.55 21.45
CA GLU A 809 16.02 33.79 22.17
C GLU A 809 15.91 33.57 23.69
N LYS A 810 14.91 32.77 24.11
CA LYS A 810 14.63 32.54 25.52
C LYS A 810 13.97 31.18 25.76
N GLU A 811 14.39 30.52 26.82
CA GLU A 811 13.74 29.33 27.38
C GLU A 811 13.41 29.56 28.85
N TRP A 812 12.21 29.19 29.30
CA TRP A 812 11.83 29.31 30.71
C TRP A 812 10.72 28.34 31.12
N MET A 813 10.57 28.16 32.44
CA MET A 813 9.45 27.44 33.05
C MET A 813 8.43 28.45 33.61
N ALA A 814 7.15 28.24 33.34
CA ALA A 814 6.08 29.03 33.93
C ALA A 814 4.80 28.19 34.09
N LYS A 815 3.90 28.64 34.97
CA LYS A 815 2.57 28.04 35.11
C LYS A 815 1.63 28.59 34.05
N ASP A 816 0.79 27.72 33.47
CA ASP A 816 -0.31 28.16 32.61
C ASP A 816 -1.51 28.70 33.39
N ALA A 817 -2.56 29.08 32.66
CA ALA A 817 -3.83 29.55 33.22
C ALA A 817 -4.52 28.51 34.13
N MET A 818 -4.15 27.22 34.04
CA MET A 818 -4.65 26.13 34.87
C MET A 818 -3.71 25.79 36.04
N GLY A 819 -2.62 26.54 36.22
CA GLY A 819 -1.63 26.34 37.30
C GLY A 819 -0.64 25.20 37.05
N CYS A 820 -0.64 24.61 35.86
CA CYS A 820 0.24 23.50 35.47
C CYS A 820 1.59 24.03 34.98
N ASP A 821 2.68 23.38 35.39
CA ASP A 821 4.03 23.78 34.95
C ASP A 821 4.23 23.44 33.47
N ARG A 822 4.75 24.41 32.72
CA ARG A 822 5.04 24.30 31.30
C ARG A 822 6.41 24.87 30.99
N ARG A 823 7.01 24.35 29.92
CA ARG A 823 8.27 24.84 29.36
C ARG A 823 7.98 25.65 28.10
N TYR A 824 8.53 26.86 28.04
CA TYR A 824 8.31 27.83 26.98
C TYR A 824 9.61 28.09 26.23
N PHE A 825 9.49 28.26 24.91
CA PHE A 825 10.59 28.52 24.01
C PHE A 825 10.20 29.66 23.07
N HIS A 826 10.95 30.75 23.09
CA HIS A 826 10.76 31.87 22.22
C HIS A 826 11.78 31.80 21.07
N TYR A 827 11.29 31.68 19.85
CA TYR A 827 12.09 31.64 18.62
C TYR A 827 11.83 32.87 17.77
N ARG A 828 12.88 33.43 17.18
CA ARG A 828 12.80 34.55 16.25
C ARG A 828 13.79 34.40 15.12
N THR A 829 13.39 34.82 13.92
CA THR A 829 14.28 34.90 12.76
C THR A 829 15.02 36.24 12.73
N ASP A 830 16.26 36.27 12.22
CA ASP A 830 17.05 37.50 12.06
C ASP A 830 16.91 38.10 10.65
N THR A 831 16.29 37.35 9.73
CA THR A 831 16.03 37.70 8.33
C THR A 831 14.67 37.13 7.92
N PRO A 832 13.95 37.78 6.98
CA PRO A 832 12.70 37.25 6.45
C PRO A 832 12.89 35.85 5.86
N ILE A 833 11.95 34.96 6.14
CA ILE A 833 11.94 33.57 5.64
C ILE A 833 10.70 33.33 4.77
N ALA A 834 10.73 32.31 3.91
CA ALA A 834 9.55 31.90 3.18
C ALA A 834 8.42 31.54 4.19
N HIS A 835 7.16 31.90 3.88
CA HIS A 835 6.02 31.58 4.73
C HIS A 835 5.72 30.07 4.72
N PHE A 836 6.51 29.35 5.49
CA PHE A 836 6.57 27.91 5.50
C PHE A 836 7.15 27.48 6.83
N GLU A 837 6.34 27.48 7.89
CA GLU A 837 6.79 27.18 9.26
C GLU A 837 6.18 25.91 9.83
N SER A 838 6.84 25.39 10.88
CA SER A 838 6.40 24.20 11.59
C SER A 838 6.68 24.29 13.10
N TRP A 839 5.93 23.54 13.88
CA TRP A 839 6.09 23.42 15.33
C TRP A 839 6.16 21.95 15.72
N LEU A 840 7.22 21.60 16.44
CA LEU A 840 7.50 20.23 16.88
C LEU A 840 7.69 20.17 18.38
N SER A 841 7.30 19.05 18.99
CA SER A 841 7.55 18.80 20.41
C SER A 841 7.69 17.30 20.71
N ALA A 842 8.81 16.94 21.33
CA ALA A 842 9.06 15.56 21.75
C ALA A 842 10.06 15.49 22.91
N ARG A 843 10.21 14.29 23.46
CA ARG A 843 11.30 13.91 24.38
C ARG A 843 12.56 13.61 23.57
N TYR A 844 13.26 14.66 23.16
CA TYR A 844 14.46 14.54 22.33
C TYR A 844 15.74 14.31 23.13
N THR A 845 16.59 13.45 22.60
CA THR A 845 18.04 13.53 22.77
C THR A 845 18.60 14.38 21.63
N VAL A 846 19.62 15.20 21.91
CA VAL A 846 20.17 16.13 20.92
C VAL A 846 21.65 15.85 20.69
N ALA A 847 22.01 15.49 19.46
CA ALA A 847 23.38 15.48 18.99
C ALA A 847 23.70 16.84 18.36
N ARG A 848 24.90 17.38 18.64
CA ARG A 848 25.33 18.71 18.18
C ARG A 848 26.70 18.65 17.53
N ASP A 849 26.91 19.50 16.55
CA ASP A 849 28.19 19.69 15.86
C ASP A 849 28.20 21.08 15.21
N THR A 850 29.30 21.47 14.58
CA THR A 850 29.42 22.71 13.82
C THR A 850 29.98 22.46 12.42
N TRP A 851 29.67 23.37 11.51
CA TRP A 851 30.21 23.41 10.15
C TRP A 851 30.70 24.82 9.83
N GLY A 852 31.88 24.95 9.21
CA GLY A 852 32.51 26.26 8.97
C GLY A 852 33.26 26.81 10.18
N GLU A 853 33.87 27.99 10.02
CA GLU A 853 34.65 28.68 11.05
C GLU A 853 34.31 30.18 11.08
N GLY A 854 34.58 30.84 12.21
CA GLY A 854 34.36 32.29 12.37
C GLY A 854 32.91 32.72 12.15
N GLU A 855 32.71 33.77 11.35
CA GLU A 855 31.37 34.31 11.04
C GLU A 855 30.54 33.42 10.10
N HIS A 856 31.15 32.38 9.51
CA HIS A 856 30.49 31.40 8.66
C HIS A 856 30.18 30.08 9.38
N ALA A 857 30.39 30.03 10.71
CA ALA A 857 30.05 28.86 11.50
C ALA A 857 28.52 28.66 11.55
N VAL A 858 28.08 27.44 11.27
CA VAL A 858 26.69 26.99 11.32
C VAL A 858 26.55 25.93 12.39
N ASP A 859 25.64 26.14 13.33
CA ASP A 859 25.32 25.17 14.38
C ASP A 859 24.45 24.05 13.79
N LEU A 860 24.92 22.82 13.91
CA LEU A 860 24.22 21.63 13.46
C LEU A 860 23.63 20.87 14.65
N ALA A 861 22.41 20.37 14.49
CA ALA A 861 21.84 19.47 15.49
C ALA A 861 20.91 18.41 14.89
N VAL A 862 20.87 17.26 15.55
CA VAL A 862 19.89 16.20 15.27
C VAL A 862 19.14 15.91 16.57
N TYR A 863 17.83 16.11 16.55
CA TYR A 863 16.91 15.86 17.65
C TYR A 863 16.22 14.53 17.39
N TYR A 864 16.49 13.53 18.24
CA TYR A 864 16.09 12.15 17.96
C TYR A 864 15.65 11.42 19.23
N HIS A 865 14.88 10.36 19.04
CA HIS A 865 14.51 9.40 20.06
C HIS A 865 15.71 8.52 20.39
N GLN A 866 16.16 8.48 21.65
CA GLN A 866 17.46 7.88 22.01
C GLN A 866 17.70 6.46 21.44
N PRO A 867 16.73 5.52 21.45
CA PRO A 867 16.88 4.21 20.82
C PRO A 867 17.25 4.23 19.34
N HIS A 868 16.96 5.33 18.63
CA HIS A 868 17.18 5.52 17.20
C HIS A 868 18.53 6.18 16.85
N ALA A 869 19.51 6.13 17.76
CA ALA A 869 20.82 6.78 17.58
C ALA A 869 21.63 6.29 16.36
N TRP A 870 21.29 5.14 15.76
CA TRP A 870 22.14 4.43 14.78
C TRP A 870 22.63 5.28 13.61
N ASN A 871 21.79 6.17 13.08
CA ASN A 871 22.08 6.92 11.87
C ASN A 871 22.30 8.43 12.10
N VAL A 872 22.36 8.87 13.36
CA VAL A 872 22.52 10.28 13.73
C VAL A 872 23.82 10.87 13.17
N ASP A 873 24.94 10.15 13.33
CA ASP A 873 26.23 10.58 12.78
C ASP A 873 26.19 10.67 11.25
N ARG A 874 25.40 9.80 10.61
CA ARG A 874 25.27 9.80 9.15
C ARG A 874 24.44 10.98 8.64
N MET A 875 23.37 11.34 9.33
CA MET A 875 22.63 12.58 9.07
C MET A 875 23.53 13.80 9.27
N MET A 876 24.32 13.83 10.35
CA MET A 876 25.28 14.92 10.59
C MET A 876 26.28 15.08 9.44
N LEU A 877 26.83 13.95 8.96
CA LEU A 877 27.73 13.95 7.81
C LEU A 877 27.03 14.41 6.51
N GLY A 878 25.79 13.97 6.27
CA GLY A 878 24.96 14.41 5.15
C GLY A 878 24.76 15.93 5.15
N MET A 879 24.41 16.52 6.30
CA MET A 879 24.27 17.97 6.45
C MET A 879 25.58 18.69 6.10
N LYS A 880 26.71 18.26 6.68
CA LYS A 880 28.02 18.89 6.43
C LYS A 880 28.42 18.83 4.96
N ARG A 881 28.24 17.68 4.31
CA ARG A 881 28.62 17.49 2.90
C ARG A 881 27.74 18.31 1.97
N ALA A 882 26.43 18.34 2.20
CA ALA A 882 25.51 19.16 1.43
C ALA A 882 25.79 20.66 1.60
N LEU A 883 26.01 21.13 2.85
CA LEU A 883 26.38 22.52 3.11
C LEU A 883 27.70 22.90 2.41
N THR A 884 28.73 22.05 2.50
CA THR A 884 30.00 22.27 1.78
C THR A 884 29.79 22.39 0.28
N TYR A 885 29.12 21.42 -0.33
CA TYR A 885 28.94 21.37 -1.77
C TYR A 885 28.11 22.55 -2.30
N ALA A 886 26.94 22.79 -1.70
CA ALA A 886 26.03 23.83 -2.15
C ALA A 886 26.61 25.24 -1.89
N SER A 887 27.29 25.45 -0.76
CA SER A 887 27.93 26.74 -0.46
C SER A 887 29.06 27.07 -1.43
N GLN A 888 29.83 26.07 -1.86
CA GLN A 888 30.92 26.25 -2.82
C GLN A 888 30.42 26.49 -4.24
N ASN A 889 29.37 25.78 -4.66
CA ASN A 889 28.93 25.76 -6.05
C ASN A 889 27.82 26.78 -6.38
N PHE A 890 26.91 27.09 -5.45
CA PHE A 890 25.71 27.88 -5.75
C PHE A 890 25.71 29.24 -5.04
N GLY A 891 26.15 29.28 -3.78
CA GLY A 891 26.20 30.50 -2.98
C GLY A 891 26.09 30.22 -1.48
N PRO A 892 26.37 31.19 -0.61
CA PRO A 892 26.45 30.96 0.84
C PRO A 892 25.11 30.52 1.44
N TYR A 893 25.16 29.63 2.44
CA TYR A 893 24.02 29.28 3.28
C TYR A 893 23.53 30.50 4.08
N GLN A 894 22.21 30.67 4.17
CA GLN A 894 21.59 31.90 4.67
C GLN A 894 21.35 31.94 6.18
N HIS A 895 21.49 30.81 6.89
CA HIS A 895 21.17 30.73 8.32
C HIS A 895 22.40 30.35 9.16
N ARG A 896 22.39 30.74 10.45
CA ARG A 896 23.42 30.36 11.44
C ARG A 896 23.25 28.96 12.04
N GLN A 897 22.19 28.23 11.67
CA GLN A 897 21.92 26.88 12.17
C GLN A 897 21.23 26.00 11.13
N LEU A 898 21.28 24.68 11.34
CA LEU A 898 20.49 23.69 10.62
C LEU A 898 20.19 22.51 11.54
N ARG A 899 18.92 22.07 11.59
CA ARG A 899 18.47 21.04 12.54
C ARG A 899 17.65 19.97 11.86
N VAL A 900 17.90 18.70 12.16
CA VAL A 900 17.02 17.57 11.82
C VAL A 900 16.20 17.19 13.04
N LEU A 901 14.89 17.00 12.88
CA LEU A 901 13.95 16.78 13.98
C LEU A 901 13.12 15.52 13.75
N GLU A 902 13.29 14.50 14.59
CA GLU A 902 12.53 13.26 14.45
C GLU A 902 11.04 13.43 14.80
N PHE A 903 10.16 12.79 14.03
CA PHE A 903 8.73 12.66 14.36
C PHE A 903 8.18 11.24 14.07
N PRO A 904 7.04 10.85 14.66
CA PRO A 904 6.47 9.50 14.58
C PRO A 904 6.11 9.03 13.16
N ASP A 905 6.09 7.71 12.93
CA ASP A 905 5.76 7.04 11.66
C ASP A 905 4.26 7.11 11.30
N TYR A 906 3.53 8.08 11.84
CA TYR A 906 2.18 8.42 11.41
C TYR A 906 2.17 9.11 10.05
N SER A 907 3.33 9.61 9.61
CA SER A 907 3.57 10.05 8.24
C SER A 907 5.00 9.73 7.84
N ARG A 908 5.19 9.34 6.57
CA ARG A 908 6.49 8.91 6.02
C ARG A 908 7.02 9.95 5.05
N PHE A 909 7.63 11.00 5.57
CA PHE A 909 8.37 11.97 4.78
C PHE A 909 9.51 12.61 5.60
N ALA A 910 10.37 13.34 4.90
CA ALA A 910 11.16 14.44 5.47
C ALA A 910 10.76 15.71 4.72
N GLN A 911 10.89 16.87 5.36
CA GLN A 911 10.48 18.14 4.76
C GLN A 911 11.37 19.27 5.25
N SER A 912 11.87 20.08 4.34
CA SER A 912 12.79 21.17 4.65
C SER A 912 12.05 22.48 4.92
N PHE A 913 11.88 22.85 6.20
CA PHE A 913 11.47 24.19 6.62
C PHE A 913 12.71 25.08 6.80
N PRO A 914 12.56 26.42 6.90
CA PRO A 914 13.70 27.31 7.11
C PRO A 914 14.53 26.89 8.34
N ASN A 915 15.79 26.54 8.12
CA ASN A 915 16.75 25.98 9.11
C ASN A 915 16.30 24.74 9.93
N THR A 916 15.17 24.10 9.60
CA THR A 916 14.61 22.98 10.37
C THR A 916 14.02 21.91 9.47
N VAL A 917 14.42 20.65 9.67
CA VAL A 917 14.08 19.52 8.81
C VAL A 917 13.43 18.41 9.64
N PRO A 918 12.09 18.43 9.82
CA PRO A 918 11.33 17.29 10.31
C PRO A 918 11.60 16.04 9.47
N TYR A 919 11.83 14.92 10.15
CA TYR A 919 12.24 13.66 9.54
C TYR A 919 11.55 12.48 10.25
N SER A 920 10.76 11.70 9.51
CA SER A 920 10.02 10.57 10.08
C SER A 920 10.93 9.46 10.64
N GLU A 921 10.56 8.89 11.79
CA GLU A 921 11.21 7.70 12.39
C GLU A 921 11.21 6.49 11.42
N GLY A 922 10.26 6.46 10.48
CA GLY A 922 10.06 5.36 9.52
C GLY A 922 10.91 5.40 8.25
N ILE A 923 11.68 6.47 7.98
CA ILE A 923 12.44 6.61 6.72
C ILE A 923 13.96 6.51 6.92
N GLY A 924 14.52 7.20 7.90
CA GLY A 924 15.97 7.39 8.01
C GLY A 924 16.58 6.73 9.24
N PHE A 925 15.97 6.95 10.40
CA PHE A 925 16.52 6.61 11.69
C PHE A 925 16.78 5.12 11.90
N VAL A 926 15.91 4.24 11.39
CA VAL A 926 16.01 2.78 11.54
C VAL A 926 16.58 2.06 10.31
N SER A 927 17.21 2.76 9.36
CA SER A 927 17.88 2.13 8.20
C SER A 927 19.15 1.37 8.61
N ASP A 928 19.38 0.19 8.04
CA ASP A 928 20.57 -0.64 8.31
C ASP A 928 21.64 -0.41 7.22
N LEU A 929 22.63 0.42 7.56
CA LEU A 929 23.70 0.85 6.65
C LEU A 929 24.99 0.02 6.76
N ARG A 930 24.94 -1.19 7.32
CA ARG A 930 26.13 -2.06 7.49
C ARG A 930 26.64 -2.63 6.16
N ASP A 931 25.76 -2.93 5.21
CA ASP A 931 26.15 -3.33 3.85
C ASP A 931 26.51 -2.10 3.01
N LYS A 932 27.81 -1.83 2.91
CA LYS A 932 28.35 -0.69 2.15
C LYS A 932 28.22 -0.82 0.64
N THR A 933 27.75 -1.97 0.13
CA THR A 933 27.45 -2.14 -1.29
C THR A 933 26.07 -1.60 -1.67
N LYS A 934 25.22 -1.25 -0.70
CA LYS A 934 23.88 -0.69 -0.92
C LYS A 934 23.90 0.82 -0.92
N ILE A 935 22.81 1.43 -1.41
CA ILE A 935 22.65 2.89 -1.40
C ILE A 935 22.54 3.34 0.06
N ASP A 936 23.05 4.52 0.38
CA ASP A 936 22.88 5.13 1.69
C ASP A 936 21.71 6.12 1.62
N PRO A 937 20.46 5.66 1.82
CA PRO A 937 19.30 6.53 1.68
C PRO A 937 19.24 7.61 2.76
N VAL A 938 19.85 7.38 3.93
CA VAL A 938 19.84 8.38 5.02
C VAL A 938 20.67 9.58 4.62
N PHE A 939 21.87 9.32 4.11
CA PHE A 939 22.74 10.38 3.60
C PHE A 939 22.10 11.12 2.43
N TYR A 940 21.54 10.37 1.47
CA TYR A 940 20.89 10.95 0.28
C TYR A 940 19.68 11.83 0.63
N VAL A 941 18.73 11.34 1.44
CA VAL A 941 17.55 12.14 1.84
C VAL A 941 17.99 13.35 2.67
N THR A 942 18.94 13.19 3.60
CA THR A 942 19.46 14.34 4.36
C THR A 942 20.07 15.39 3.42
N ALA A 943 20.87 14.99 2.44
CA ALA A 943 21.45 15.92 1.47
C ALA A 943 20.38 16.61 0.61
N HIS A 944 19.32 15.89 0.24
CA HIS A 944 18.16 16.43 -0.49
C HIS A 944 17.43 17.50 0.32
N GLU A 945 17.09 17.21 1.58
CA GLU A 945 16.42 18.18 2.44
C GLU A 945 17.28 19.42 2.69
N VAL A 946 18.61 19.27 2.82
CA VAL A 946 19.50 20.42 2.97
C VAL A 946 19.60 21.23 1.68
N ALA A 947 19.55 20.59 0.51
CA ALA A 947 19.57 21.29 -0.77
C ALA A 947 18.37 22.23 -0.96
N HIS A 948 17.21 21.91 -0.39
CA HIS A 948 16.05 22.80 -0.41
C HIS A 948 16.30 24.19 0.20
N GLN A 949 17.29 24.31 1.08
CA GLN A 949 17.68 25.62 1.63
C GLN A 949 18.15 26.60 0.54
N TRP A 950 18.60 26.10 -0.61
CA TRP A 950 18.82 26.90 -1.82
C TRP A 950 17.60 26.84 -2.76
N TRP A 951 17.06 25.64 -2.97
CA TRP A 951 15.97 25.35 -3.92
C TRP A 951 14.61 25.24 -3.22
N GLY A 952 13.82 26.31 -3.24
CA GLY A 952 12.54 26.43 -2.52
C GLY A 952 12.57 27.48 -1.41
N HIS A 953 13.76 27.82 -0.88
CA HIS A 953 13.93 28.86 0.15
C HIS A 953 14.63 30.12 -0.39
N GLN A 954 15.88 30.02 -0.86
CA GLN A 954 16.57 31.18 -1.45
C GLN A 954 16.02 31.51 -2.85
N LEU A 955 15.84 30.48 -3.67
CA LEU A 955 15.11 30.54 -4.93
C LEU A 955 13.69 30.04 -4.69
N ILE A 956 12.71 30.90 -4.92
CA ILE A 956 11.29 30.55 -4.91
C ILE A 956 10.81 30.50 -6.37
N ALA A 957 10.06 29.45 -6.72
CA ALA A 957 9.52 29.29 -8.06
C ALA A 957 8.19 30.02 -8.22
N ALA A 958 7.87 30.43 -9.45
CA ALA A 958 6.53 30.92 -9.73
C ALA A 958 5.51 29.78 -9.69
N ASN A 959 4.26 30.08 -9.30
CA ASN A 959 3.15 29.13 -9.27
C ASN A 959 2.60 28.83 -10.68
N VAL A 960 3.46 28.33 -11.55
CA VAL A 960 3.16 27.89 -12.92
C VAL A 960 3.77 26.52 -13.19
N GLN A 961 3.35 25.89 -14.28
CA GLN A 961 3.98 24.68 -14.83
C GLN A 961 5.51 24.81 -14.84
N GLY A 962 6.21 23.78 -14.37
CA GLY A 962 7.67 23.75 -14.27
C GLY A 962 8.23 24.23 -12.93
N GLY A 963 7.41 24.76 -12.01
CA GLY A 963 7.90 25.22 -10.71
C GLY A 963 8.60 24.11 -9.91
N THR A 964 8.02 22.90 -9.88
CA THR A 964 8.60 21.76 -9.12
C THR A 964 9.90 21.23 -9.72
N LEU A 965 10.25 21.53 -10.98
CA LEU A 965 11.59 21.27 -11.52
C LEU A 965 12.65 22.09 -10.78
N LEU A 966 12.36 23.35 -10.49
CA LEU A 966 13.32 24.25 -9.81
C LEU A 966 13.51 23.89 -8.34
N VAL A 967 12.48 23.34 -7.70
CA VAL A 967 12.52 22.98 -6.27
C VAL A 967 13.00 21.55 -6.07
N GLU A 968 12.27 20.58 -6.63
CA GLU A 968 12.50 19.15 -6.37
C GLU A 968 13.64 18.58 -7.22
N SER A 969 13.68 18.86 -8.53
CA SER A 969 14.71 18.27 -9.39
C SER A 969 16.10 18.87 -9.13
N LEU A 970 16.21 20.16 -8.76
CA LEU A 970 17.49 20.75 -8.39
C LEU A 970 17.98 20.27 -7.01
N ALA A 971 17.06 20.02 -6.07
CA ALA A 971 17.40 19.35 -4.81
C ALA A 971 17.87 17.90 -5.05
N GLN A 972 17.22 17.17 -5.97
CA GLN A 972 17.68 15.85 -6.43
C GLN A 972 19.08 15.89 -7.03
N TYR A 973 19.33 16.82 -7.96
CA TYR A 973 20.64 17.01 -8.56
C TYR A 973 21.73 17.26 -7.51
N THR A 974 21.46 18.16 -6.56
CA THR A 974 22.40 18.48 -5.48
C THR A 974 22.71 17.25 -4.62
N ALA A 975 21.69 16.49 -4.23
CA ALA A 975 21.86 15.26 -3.46
C ALA A 975 22.65 14.20 -4.22
N LEU A 976 22.41 14.07 -5.54
CA LEU A 976 23.16 13.18 -6.41
C LEU A 976 24.64 13.54 -6.48
N MET A 977 24.99 14.82 -6.63
CA MET A 977 26.38 15.25 -6.69
C MET A 977 27.09 15.00 -5.36
N VAL A 978 26.45 15.36 -4.24
CA VAL A 978 26.98 15.10 -2.90
C VAL A 978 27.19 13.60 -2.67
N MET A 979 26.27 12.76 -3.15
CA MET A 979 26.38 11.31 -3.10
C MET A 979 27.51 10.79 -4.01
N GLU A 980 27.70 11.37 -5.20
CA GLU A 980 28.74 10.96 -6.13
C GLU A 980 30.14 11.27 -5.60
N HIS A 981 30.33 12.44 -4.99
CA HIS A 981 31.60 12.82 -4.34
C HIS A 981 31.91 11.95 -3.12
N GLU A 982 30.90 11.47 -2.40
CA GLU A 982 31.09 10.62 -1.20
C GLU A 982 31.28 9.13 -1.53
N TYR A 983 30.58 8.58 -2.54
CA TYR A 983 30.58 7.13 -2.83
C TYR A 983 31.03 6.72 -4.24
N GLY A 984 31.22 7.68 -5.15
CA GLY A 984 31.61 7.44 -6.53
C GLY A 984 30.48 7.03 -7.48
N ALA A 985 30.79 7.07 -8.78
CA ALA A 985 29.82 6.86 -9.87
C ALA A 985 29.16 5.45 -9.86
N ASN A 986 29.84 4.43 -9.34
CA ASN A 986 29.28 3.07 -9.22
C ASN A 986 28.05 3.02 -8.32
N GLN A 987 28.03 3.85 -7.27
CA GLN A 987 26.88 3.95 -6.38
C GLN A 987 25.74 4.73 -7.05
N ILE A 988 26.08 5.78 -7.80
CA ILE A 988 25.11 6.55 -8.58
C ILE A 988 24.40 5.69 -9.61
N ARG A 989 25.13 4.81 -10.34
CA ARG A 989 24.51 3.86 -11.26
C ARG A 989 23.38 3.06 -10.63
N LYS A 990 23.56 2.56 -9.40
CA LYS A 990 22.53 1.78 -8.70
C LYS A 990 21.31 2.65 -8.42
N PHE A 991 21.54 3.90 -8.01
CA PHE A 991 20.49 4.88 -7.74
C PHE A 991 19.71 5.22 -9.02
N LEU A 992 20.40 5.58 -10.11
CA LEU A 992 19.77 5.88 -11.40
C LEU A 992 18.97 4.70 -11.94
N LYS A 993 19.42 3.45 -11.72
CA LYS A 993 18.62 2.27 -12.08
C LYS A 993 17.30 2.25 -11.31
N PHE A 994 17.26 2.56 -10.02
CA PHE A 994 16.01 2.67 -9.26
C PHE A 994 15.12 3.81 -9.74
N GLU A 995 15.70 4.98 -10.04
CA GLU A 995 14.92 6.12 -10.52
C GLU A 995 14.33 5.86 -11.91
N LEU A 996 15.10 5.29 -12.84
CA LEU A 996 14.63 4.89 -14.17
C LEU A 996 13.48 3.88 -14.07
N ASP A 997 13.66 2.89 -13.21
CA ASP A 997 12.70 1.83 -12.95
C ASP A 997 11.36 2.34 -12.40
N ARG A 998 11.41 3.33 -11.50
CA ARG A 998 10.24 3.99 -10.93
C ARG A 998 9.59 4.96 -11.91
N TYR A 999 10.38 5.75 -12.64
CA TYR A 999 9.87 6.65 -13.67
C TYR A 999 9.06 5.88 -14.70
N LEU A 1000 9.65 4.86 -15.34
CA LEU A 1000 9.00 4.07 -16.37
C LEU A 1000 7.76 3.32 -15.85
N GLY A 1001 7.82 2.78 -14.62
CA GLY A 1001 6.69 2.08 -14.00
C GLY A 1001 5.52 2.99 -13.59
N ALA A 1002 5.81 4.26 -13.29
CA ALA A 1002 4.82 5.25 -12.88
C ALA A 1002 4.02 5.84 -14.05
N ARG A 1003 4.59 5.92 -15.26
CA ARG A 1003 3.92 6.45 -16.48
C ARG A 1003 2.57 5.79 -16.78
N GLY A 1004 2.42 4.51 -16.44
CA GLY A 1004 1.16 3.78 -16.61
C GLY A 1004 0.06 4.14 -15.61
N HIS A 1005 0.35 5.00 -14.63
CA HIS A 1005 -0.57 5.50 -13.61
C HIS A 1005 -0.91 6.98 -13.78
N GLU A 1006 -0.47 7.61 -14.87
CA GLU A 1006 -0.83 9.00 -15.19
C GLU A 1006 -2.35 9.15 -15.32
N ASP A 1007 -2.89 10.25 -14.78
CA ASP A 1007 -4.32 10.50 -14.77
C ASP A 1007 -4.75 11.35 -15.96
N LEU A 1008 -3.94 12.33 -16.37
CA LEU A 1008 -4.26 13.26 -17.45
C LEU A 1008 -3.30 13.10 -18.63
N GLU A 1009 -2.07 13.59 -18.48
CA GLU A 1009 -1.01 13.47 -19.47
C GLU A 1009 0.36 13.71 -18.82
N GLU A 1010 1.35 12.98 -19.30
CA GLU A 1010 2.75 13.19 -18.95
C GLU A 1010 3.23 14.52 -19.57
N LEU A 1011 3.88 15.37 -18.76
CA LEU A 1011 4.45 16.63 -19.26
C LEU A 1011 5.98 16.54 -19.40
N PRO A 1012 6.58 17.30 -20.32
CA PRO A 1012 8.01 17.55 -20.29
C PRO A 1012 8.45 18.13 -18.95
N LEU A 1013 9.71 17.90 -18.56
CA LEU A 1013 10.20 18.29 -17.24
C LEU A 1013 10.13 19.82 -17.03
N VAL A 1014 10.35 20.62 -18.06
CA VAL A 1014 10.21 22.10 -18.00
C VAL A 1014 8.77 22.56 -17.73
N ARG A 1015 7.77 21.71 -17.96
CA ARG A 1015 6.35 21.99 -17.72
C ARG A 1015 5.75 21.14 -16.61
N VAL A 1016 6.57 20.43 -15.84
CA VAL A 1016 6.09 19.50 -14.81
C VAL A 1016 5.12 20.19 -13.84
N GLU A 1017 4.06 19.48 -13.47
CA GLU A 1017 3.10 19.95 -12.47
C GLU A 1017 3.34 19.22 -11.14
N GLY A 1018 2.28 18.83 -10.43
CA GLY A 1018 2.34 17.96 -9.26
C GLY A 1018 2.52 16.48 -9.61
N GLN A 1019 3.48 16.14 -10.49
CA GLN A 1019 3.76 14.78 -10.98
C GLN A 1019 5.08 14.25 -10.38
N PRO A 1020 5.07 13.50 -9.26
CA PRO A 1020 6.29 13.10 -8.55
C PRO A 1020 7.27 12.28 -9.38
N TYR A 1021 6.75 11.40 -10.23
CA TYR A 1021 7.58 10.60 -11.13
C TYR A 1021 8.37 11.43 -12.16
N ILE A 1022 7.93 12.67 -12.42
CA ILE A 1022 8.62 13.58 -13.32
C ILE A 1022 9.64 14.42 -12.52
N HIS A 1023 9.22 15.18 -11.51
CA HIS A 1023 10.16 16.10 -10.84
C HIS A 1023 11.18 15.39 -9.92
N TYR A 1024 10.91 14.17 -9.45
CA TYR A 1024 11.90 13.37 -8.71
C TYR A 1024 12.68 12.43 -9.63
N GLN A 1025 12.00 11.44 -10.21
CA GLN A 1025 12.69 10.36 -10.94
C GLN A 1025 13.25 10.85 -12.28
N LYS A 1026 12.41 11.40 -13.17
CA LYS A 1026 12.89 11.96 -14.45
C LYS A 1026 13.87 13.11 -14.21
N GLY A 1027 13.60 13.97 -13.24
CA GLY A 1027 14.48 15.06 -12.81
C GLY A 1027 15.89 14.59 -12.46
N SER A 1028 15.99 13.54 -11.65
CA SER A 1028 17.27 12.91 -11.29
C SER A 1028 18.04 12.42 -12.52
N LEU A 1029 17.37 11.70 -13.43
CA LEU A 1029 17.98 11.16 -14.65
C LEU A 1029 18.41 12.27 -15.61
N ALA A 1030 17.54 13.23 -15.88
CA ALA A 1030 17.78 14.33 -16.81
C ALA A 1030 18.92 15.23 -16.33
N MET A 1031 18.92 15.65 -15.06
CA MET A 1031 19.97 16.51 -14.52
C MET A 1031 21.31 15.79 -14.42
N TYR A 1032 21.32 14.48 -14.10
CA TYR A 1032 22.55 13.69 -14.11
C TYR A 1032 23.11 13.53 -15.53
N ALA A 1033 22.26 13.26 -16.51
CA ALA A 1033 22.65 13.22 -17.92
C ALA A 1033 23.24 14.55 -18.37
N LEU A 1034 22.60 15.68 -18.04
CA LEU A 1034 23.13 17.00 -18.36
C LEU A 1034 24.51 17.22 -17.72
N LYS A 1035 24.69 16.86 -16.45
CA LYS A 1035 26.01 16.94 -15.80
C LYS A 1035 27.07 16.09 -16.48
N ASP A 1036 26.72 14.88 -16.92
CA ASP A 1036 27.67 13.97 -17.56
C ASP A 1036 28.12 14.46 -18.95
N TYR A 1037 27.26 15.15 -19.69
CA TYR A 1037 27.57 15.64 -21.04
C TYR A 1037 28.13 17.07 -21.07
N LEU A 1038 27.62 17.97 -20.22
CA LEU A 1038 28.04 19.38 -20.18
C LEU A 1038 29.21 19.61 -19.21
N GLY A 1039 29.41 18.68 -18.27
CA GLY A 1039 30.33 18.82 -17.14
C GLY A 1039 29.66 19.44 -15.91
N GLU A 1040 30.05 18.96 -14.72
CA GLU A 1040 29.50 19.40 -13.44
C GLU A 1040 29.68 20.90 -13.21
N GLU A 1041 30.88 21.43 -13.48
CA GLU A 1041 31.16 22.86 -13.32
C GLU A 1041 30.26 23.73 -14.20
N THR A 1042 29.97 23.29 -15.43
CA THR A 1042 29.11 24.01 -16.38
C THR A 1042 27.67 24.06 -15.89
N VAL A 1043 27.13 22.92 -15.46
CA VAL A 1043 25.78 22.88 -14.86
C VAL A 1043 25.75 23.74 -13.59
N ASN A 1044 26.75 23.62 -12.72
CA ASN A 1044 26.80 24.39 -11.47
C ASN A 1044 26.90 25.89 -11.70
N ARG A 1045 27.65 26.36 -12.71
CA ARG A 1045 27.67 27.79 -13.09
C ARG A 1045 26.30 28.27 -13.55
N ALA A 1046 25.58 27.47 -14.34
CA ALA A 1046 24.21 27.81 -14.75
C ALA A 1046 23.27 27.92 -13.55
N LEU A 1047 23.35 26.98 -12.59
CA LEU A 1047 22.54 27.00 -11.37
C LEU A 1047 22.91 28.17 -10.44
N ALA A 1048 24.20 28.46 -10.28
CA ALA A 1048 24.68 29.58 -9.49
C ALA A 1048 24.21 30.93 -10.07
N ARG A 1049 24.25 31.04 -11.41
CA ARG A 1049 23.72 32.20 -12.14
C ARG A 1049 22.21 32.34 -11.93
N LEU A 1050 21.46 31.26 -12.11
CA LEU A 1050 20.01 31.24 -11.88
C LEU A 1050 19.66 31.70 -10.46
N LEU A 1051 20.32 31.13 -9.45
CA LEU A 1051 20.12 31.52 -8.05
C LEU A 1051 20.47 33.00 -7.83
N LYS A 1052 21.60 33.47 -8.35
CA LYS A 1052 22.03 34.87 -8.20
C LYS A 1052 21.02 35.85 -8.81
N GLU A 1053 20.40 35.49 -9.93
CA GLU A 1053 19.41 36.33 -10.63
C GLU A 1053 18.00 36.28 -9.99
N SER A 1054 17.69 35.23 -9.21
CA SER A 1054 16.36 35.00 -8.64
C SER A 1054 16.26 35.13 -7.12
N ARG A 1055 17.39 35.13 -6.40
CA ARG A 1055 17.44 35.13 -4.93
C ARG A 1055 16.65 36.31 -4.35
N ALA A 1056 15.71 35.99 -3.46
CA ALA A 1056 14.86 36.96 -2.75
C ALA A 1056 14.07 37.93 -3.67
N ARG A 1057 13.81 37.52 -4.91
CA ARG A 1057 13.05 38.30 -5.88
C ARG A 1057 11.55 38.03 -5.75
N THR A 1058 10.73 39.07 -5.60
CA THR A 1058 9.25 38.96 -5.47
C THR A 1058 8.47 39.65 -6.60
N ASP A 1059 9.13 40.48 -7.43
CA ASP A 1059 8.54 41.12 -8.61
C ASP A 1059 8.41 40.17 -9.82
N ARG A 1060 9.19 39.08 -9.82
CA ARG A 1060 9.06 37.94 -10.75
C ARG A 1060 9.83 36.76 -10.18
N TYR A 1061 9.11 35.71 -9.79
CA TYR A 1061 9.71 34.46 -9.33
C TYR A 1061 10.40 33.69 -10.46
N ALA A 1062 11.25 32.73 -10.08
CA ALA A 1062 12.02 31.96 -11.04
C ALA A 1062 11.11 31.05 -11.88
N LEU A 1063 11.42 30.96 -13.18
CA LEU A 1063 10.74 30.07 -14.12
C LEU A 1063 11.64 28.94 -14.57
N SER A 1064 11.06 27.79 -14.89
CA SER A 1064 11.79 26.65 -15.48
C SER A 1064 12.51 27.02 -16.79
N THR A 1065 11.97 27.98 -17.56
CA THR A 1065 12.64 28.53 -18.74
C THR A 1065 13.89 29.34 -18.41
N ASP A 1066 13.99 29.94 -17.22
CA ASP A 1066 15.19 30.66 -16.80
C ASP A 1066 16.35 29.67 -16.60
N LEU A 1067 16.06 28.48 -16.05
CA LEU A 1067 17.02 27.37 -15.97
C LEU A 1067 17.48 26.90 -17.36
N VAL A 1068 16.53 26.67 -18.28
CA VAL A 1068 16.86 26.24 -19.65
C VAL A 1068 17.73 27.30 -20.35
N ALA A 1069 17.39 28.57 -20.22
CA ALA A 1069 18.15 29.67 -20.80
C ALA A 1069 19.57 29.75 -20.21
N ALA A 1070 19.71 29.60 -18.89
CA ALA A 1070 21.00 29.58 -18.22
C ALA A 1070 21.89 28.42 -18.70
N LEU A 1071 21.32 27.21 -18.82
CA LEU A 1071 22.04 26.03 -19.31
C LEU A 1071 22.47 26.20 -20.78
N LYS A 1072 21.56 26.68 -21.65
CA LYS A 1072 21.86 26.92 -23.07
C LYS A 1072 22.89 28.04 -23.27
N ALA A 1073 22.94 29.01 -22.35
CA ALA A 1073 23.96 30.06 -22.38
C ALA A 1073 25.36 29.54 -22.00
N GLU A 1074 25.44 28.62 -21.03
CA GLU A 1074 26.70 28.00 -20.60
C GLU A 1074 27.19 26.92 -21.58
N ALA A 1075 26.28 26.26 -22.31
CA ALA A 1075 26.59 25.19 -23.26
C ALA A 1075 25.77 25.30 -24.57
N PRO A 1076 26.01 26.34 -25.39
CA PRO A 1076 25.22 26.59 -26.61
C PRO A 1076 25.32 25.46 -27.64
N ASP A 1077 26.48 24.80 -27.74
CA ASP A 1077 26.71 23.67 -28.65
C ASP A 1077 25.93 22.40 -28.25
N GLN A 1078 25.36 22.37 -27.04
CA GLN A 1078 24.56 21.26 -26.50
C GLN A 1078 23.08 21.64 -26.33
N ALA A 1079 22.61 22.71 -27.00
CA ALA A 1079 21.24 23.19 -26.86
C ALA A 1079 20.18 22.11 -27.17
N ASP A 1080 20.43 21.26 -28.16
CA ASP A 1080 19.52 20.16 -28.52
C ASP A 1080 19.42 19.10 -27.40
N LEU A 1081 20.54 18.76 -26.75
CA LEU A 1081 20.54 17.84 -25.62
C LEU A 1081 19.78 18.42 -24.43
N ILE A 1082 19.96 19.72 -24.15
CA ILE A 1082 19.22 20.43 -23.10
C ILE A 1082 17.72 20.39 -23.39
N SER A 1083 17.34 20.64 -24.64
CA SER A 1083 15.94 20.53 -25.10
C SER A 1083 15.38 19.12 -24.94
N ASP A 1084 16.16 18.09 -25.28
CA ASP A 1084 15.72 16.70 -25.17
C ASP A 1084 15.51 16.26 -23.72
N MET A 1085 16.38 16.71 -22.81
CA MET A 1085 16.29 16.34 -21.38
C MET A 1085 15.20 17.11 -20.64
N LEU A 1086 14.97 18.39 -20.97
CA LEU A 1086 14.09 19.28 -20.20
C LEU A 1086 12.77 19.59 -20.93
N GLU A 1087 12.81 19.88 -22.22
CA GLU A 1087 11.67 20.43 -22.98
C GLU A 1087 10.83 19.36 -23.69
N LYS A 1088 11.31 18.10 -23.74
CA LYS A 1088 10.63 16.98 -24.42
C LYS A 1088 10.46 15.74 -23.51
N ILE A 1089 9.73 14.75 -24.03
CA ILE A 1089 9.64 13.41 -23.43
C ILE A 1089 10.43 12.45 -24.30
N ILE A 1090 11.74 12.38 -24.06
CA ILE A 1090 12.66 11.54 -24.82
C ILE A 1090 12.90 10.22 -24.11
N LEU A 1091 12.83 9.14 -24.88
CA LEU A 1091 13.14 7.79 -24.45
C LEU A 1091 14.15 7.18 -25.41
N TYR A 1092 15.01 6.30 -24.91
CA TYR A 1092 15.96 5.54 -25.70
C TYR A 1092 15.59 4.04 -25.67
N ASP A 1093 16.05 3.31 -26.69
CA ASP A 1093 16.11 1.84 -26.70
C ASP A 1093 17.55 1.49 -27.11
N LEU A 1094 18.37 1.23 -26.11
CA LEU A 1094 19.79 0.94 -26.25
C LEU A 1094 20.02 -0.51 -25.87
N LYS A 1095 20.72 -1.28 -26.70
CA LYS A 1095 21.03 -2.68 -26.34
C LYS A 1095 22.27 -3.21 -27.03
N VAL A 1096 22.94 -4.14 -26.35
CA VAL A 1096 24.00 -4.95 -26.97
C VAL A 1096 23.36 -6.14 -27.67
N THR A 1097 23.62 -6.27 -28.98
CA THR A 1097 23.06 -7.37 -29.79
C THR A 1097 24.04 -8.51 -30.03
N ALA A 1098 25.35 -8.22 -30.04
CA ALA A 1098 26.40 -9.23 -30.14
C ALA A 1098 27.75 -8.69 -29.63
N SER A 1099 28.64 -9.57 -29.19
CA SER A 1099 30.01 -9.18 -28.84
C SER A 1099 31.04 -10.29 -29.08
N HIS A 1100 32.25 -9.91 -29.46
CA HIS A 1100 33.36 -10.82 -29.72
C HIS A 1100 34.68 -10.24 -29.25
N ALA A 1101 35.61 -11.08 -28.79
CA ALA A 1101 36.97 -10.66 -28.47
C ALA A 1101 38.01 -11.60 -29.07
N GLU A 1102 38.97 -11.02 -29.76
CA GLU A 1102 40.10 -11.69 -30.40
C GLU A 1102 41.41 -11.28 -29.71
N ALA A 1103 42.30 -12.23 -29.43
CA ALA A 1103 43.62 -11.93 -28.88
C ALA A 1103 44.55 -11.47 -30.00
N LEU A 1104 45.25 -10.35 -29.78
CA LEU A 1104 46.23 -9.80 -30.70
C LEU A 1104 47.65 -10.36 -30.41
N PRO A 1105 48.56 -10.38 -31.41
CA PRO A 1105 49.91 -10.90 -31.24
C PRO A 1105 50.75 -10.21 -30.16
N ASP A 1106 50.41 -8.96 -29.81
CA ASP A 1106 51.08 -8.15 -28.79
C ASP A 1106 50.53 -8.39 -27.36
N GLY A 1107 49.58 -9.32 -27.19
CA GLY A 1107 48.97 -9.67 -25.90
C GLY A 1107 47.74 -8.84 -25.53
N ARG A 1108 47.36 -7.84 -26.34
CA ARG A 1108 46.10 -7.09 -26.17
C ARG A 1108 44.92 -7.84 -26.78
N TYR A 1109 43.71 -7.32 -26.62
CA TYR A 1109 42.48 -7.90 -27.17
C TYR A 1109 41.76 -6.88 -28.05
N LYS A 1110 41.39 -7.29 -29.27
CA LYS A 1110 40.45 -6.57 -30.12
C LYS A 1110 39.03 -7.03 -29.76
N VAL A 1111 38.22 -6.13 -29.23
CA VAL A 1111 36.84 -6.38 -28.81
C VAL A 1111 35.90 -5.70 -29.79
N SER A 1112 35.03 -6.47 -30.43
CA SER A 1112 33.96 -5.98 -31.31
C SER A 1112 32.63 -6.04 -30.55
N VAL A 1113 31.96 -4.91 -30.42
CA VAL A 1113 30.65 -4.79 -29.75
C VAL A 1113 29.64 -4.31 -30.77
N THR A 1114 28.61 -5.11 -31.03
CA THR A 1114 27.48 -4.71 -31.88
C THR A 1114 26.35 -4.22 -30.99
N VAL A 1115 25.89 -3.01 -31.27
CA VAL A 1115 24.85 -2.32 -30.51
C VAL A 1115 23.72 -1.91 -31.43
N SER A 1116 22.49 -1.91 -30.91
CA SER A 1116 21.32 -1.29 -31.52
C SER A 1116 20.97 -0.05 -30.70
N ALA A 1117 20.85 1.10 -31.34
CA ALA A 1117 20.46 2.34 -30.65
C ALA A 1117 19.28 3.00 -31.35
N ALA A 1118 18.21 3.28 -30.61
CA ALA A 1118 17.06 4.04 -31.07
C ALA A 1118 16.67 5.12 -30.05
N LYS A 1119 16.01 6.16 -30.55
CA LYS A 1119 15.53 7.31 -29.79
C LYS A 1119 14.10 7.59 -30.19
N PHE A 1120 13.26 7.89 -29.22
CA PHE A 1120 11.84 8.15 -29.40
C PHE A 1120 11.45 9.43 -28.68
N GLU A 1121 10.51 10.16 -29.25
CA GLU A 1121 9.77 11.22 -28.57
C GLU A 1121 8.35 10.73 -28.31
N ALA A 1122 7.93 10.80 -27.06
CA ALA A 1122 6.57 10.50 -26.64
C ALA A 1122 5.74 11.78 -26.58
N ASP A 1123 4.47 11.69 -26.96
CA ASP A 1123 3.48 12.69 -26.57
C ASP A 1123 3.04 12.51 -25.10
N GLY A 1124 2.23 13.43 -24.57
CA GLY A 1124 1.77 13.35 -23.18
C GLY A 1124 0.85 12.16 -22.89
N GLN A 1125 0.29 11.52 -23.92
CA GLN A 1125 -0.48 10.28 -23.78
C GLN A 1125 0.43 9.04 -23.78
N GLY A 1126 1.73 9.22 -24.01
CA GLY A 1126 2.72 8.16 -24.05
C GLY A 1126 2.82 7.45 -25.40
N LYS A 1127 2.32 8.05 -26.49
CA LYS A 1127 2.52 7.53 -27.84
C LYS A 1127 3.88 7.97 -28.35
N GLU A 1128 4.68 7.00 -28.77
CA GLU A 1128 6.07 7.20 -29.16
C GLU A 1128 6.26 7.30 -30.68
N ALA A 1129 7.10 8.23 -31.13
CA ALA A 1129 7.54 8.40 -32.50
C ALA A 1129 9.07 8.33 -32.59
N PRO A 1130 9.66 7.52 -33.50
CA PRO A 1130 11.11 7.40 -33.60
C PRO A 1130 11.76 8.68 -34.15
N ILE A 1131 12.89 9.06 -33.57
CA ILE A 1131 13.74 10.17 -34.01
C ILE A 1131 15.07 9.60 -34.49
N PRO A 1132 15.36 9.64 -35.81
CA PRO A 1132 16.68 9.33 -36.32
C PRO A 1132 17.73 10.28 -35.76
N PHE A 1133 18.91 9.76 -35.43
CA PHE A 1133 20.06 10.56 -35.00
C PHE A 1133 21.35 9.99 -35.59
N ILE A 1134 22.37 10.84 -35.67
CA ILE A 1134 23.69 10.50 -36.21
C ILE A 1134 24.75 11.02 -35.26
N ALA A 1135 25.71 10.16 -34.91
CA ALA A 1135 26.90 10.51 -34.14
C ALA A 1135 26.60 11.10 -32.75
N VAL A 1136 25.56 10.61 -32.07
CA VAL A 1136 25.28 10.98 -30.67
C VAL A 1136 26.29 10.26 -29.77
N PRO A 1137 27.04 10.97 -28.90
CA PRO A 1137 28.08 10.36 -28.07
C PRO A 1137 27.45 9.59 -26.91
N ILE A 1138 27.48 8.25 -26.95
CA ILE A 1138 26.91 7.38 -25.89
C ILE A 1138 28.01 6.48 -25.32
N ASP A 1139 27.97 6.25 -24.01
CA ASP A 1139 29.00 5.46 -23.32
C ASP A 1139 29.00 4.00 -23.80
N ILE A 1140 30.19 3.50 -24.17
CA ILE A 1140 30.47 2.08 -24.36
C ILE A 1140 31.44 1.63 -23.27
N GLY A 1141 31.05 0.56 -22.57
CA GLY A 1141 31.81 0.01 -21.46
C GLY A 1141 32.30 -1.42 -21.72
N LEU A 1142 33.52 -1.71 -21.27
CA LEU A 1142 34.12 -3.05 -21.21
C LEU A 1142 34.52 -3.34 -19.76
N PHE A 1143 34.12 -4.48 -19.22
CA PHE A 1143 34.25 -4.76 -17.79
C PHE A 1143 34.72 -6.20 -17.51
N SER A 1144 35.47 -6.41 -16.42
CA SER A 1144 35.82 -7.75 -15.91
C SER A 1144 34.73 -8.40 -15.07
N ALA A 1145 33.80 -7.61 -14.54
CA ALA A 1145 32.62 -8.05 -13.80
C ALA A 1145 31.38 -7.27 -14.25
N GLU A 1146 30.18 -7.78 -13.93
CA GLU A 1146 28.93 -7.14 -14.36
C GLU A 1146 28.68 -5.84 -13.57
N PRO A 1147 28.53 -4.67 -14.24
CA PRO A 1147 28.27 -3.40 -13.59
C PRO A 1147 27.05 -3.41 -12.66
N GLY A 1148 27.24 -2.89 -11.44
CA GLY A 1148 26.21 -2.75 -10.42
C GLY A 1148 25.72 -4.04 -9.77
N LYS A 1149 26.39 -5.17 -10.01
CA LYS A 1149 26.18 -6.42 -9.26
C LYS A 1149 27.33 -6.65 -8.28
N GLY A 1150 27.03 -7.26 -7.13
CA GLY A 1150 28.03 -7.64 -6.14
C GLY A 1150 28.94 -6.50 -5.70
N ALA A 1151 30.24 -6.79 -5.62
CA ALA A 1151 31.29 -5.86 -5.19
C ALA A 1151 31.95 -5.10 -6.37
N PHE A 1152 31.25 -4.94 -7.50
CA PHE A 1152 31.75 -4.20 -8.67
C PHE A 1152 32.28 -2.81 -8.26
N GLY A 1153 33.47 -2.47 -8.74
CA GLY A 1153 34.09 -1.16 -8.51
C GLY A 1153 35.04 -0.74 -9.64
N ASP A 1154 35.78 0.36 -9.44
CA ASP A 1154 36.58 0.99 -10.50
C ASP A 1154 37.65 0.08 -11.12
N HIS A 1155 38.18 -0.86 -10.33
CA HIS A 1155 39.16 -1.85 -10.80
C HIS A 1155 38.60 -2.83 -11.84
N ASP A 1156 37.27 -2.98 -11.89
CA ASP A 1156 36.57 -3.82 -12.87
C ASP A 1156 36.30 -3.12 -14.21
N VAL A 1157 36.50 -1.80 -14.26
CA VAL A 1157 36.33 -1.01 -15.48
C VAL A 1157 37.60 -1.16 -16.33
N ILE A 1158 37.46 -1.75 -17.52
CA ILE A 1158 38.56 -1.88 -18.49
C ILE A 1158 38.53 -0.70 -19.46
N HIS A 1159 37.33 -0.35 -19.93
CA HIS A 1159 37.09 0.80 -20.80
C HIS A 1159 35.71 1.37 -20.48
N LEU A 1160 35.58 2.69 -20.42
CA LEU A 1160 34.29 3.38 -20.37
C LEU A 1160 34.47 4.77 -20.99
N ALA A 1161 33.94 4.96 -22.19
CA ALA A 1161 34.03 6.25 -22.88
C ALA A 1161 32.87 6.43 -23.85
N LYS A 1162 32.56 7.69 -24.18
CA LYS A 1162 31.56 8.03 -25.19
C LYS A 1162 32.06 7.71 -26.59
N HIS A 1163 31.23 7.04 -27.37
CA HIS A 1163 31.45 6.76 -28.79
C HIS A 1163 30.31 7.34 -29.63
N PRO A 1164 30.59 7.86 -30.84
CA PRO A 1164 29.55 8.41 -31.71
C PRO A 1164 28.68 7.28 -32.27
N LEU A 1165 27.40 7.27 -31.90
CA LEU A 1165 26.42 6.26 -32.29
C LEU A 1165 25.39 6.81 -33.28
N HIS A 1166 24.92 5.98 -34.21
CA HIS A 1166 23.80 6.30 -35.11
C HIS A 1166 22.55 5.49 -34.76
N PHE A 1167 21.40 5.92 -35.30
CA PHE A 1167 20.16 5.15 -35.22
C PHE A 1167 20.28 3.79 -35.94
N GLY A 1168 19.91 2.70 -35.26
CA GLY A 1168 19.96 1.33 -35.76
C GLY A 1168 21.17 0.53 -35.25
N ASP A 1169 21.51 -0.53 -35.98
CA ASP A 1169 22.61 -1.43 -35.64
C ASP A 1169 23.97 -0.89 -36.11
N GLN A 1170 24.99 -1.01 -35.27
CA GLN A 1170 26.38 -0.68 -35.62
C GLN A 1170 27.38 -1.50 -34.78
N THR A 1171 28.59 -1.67 -35.30
CA THR A 1171 29.67 -2.38 -34.61
C THR A 1171 30.81 -1.43 -34.26
N ILE A 1172 31.27 -1.51 -33.02
CA ILE A 1172 32.34 -0.69 -32.45
C ILE A 1172 33.51 -1.61 -32.13
N GLU A 1173 34.70 -1.25 -32.60
CA GLU A 1173 35.93 -2.01 -32.35
C GLU A 1173 36.83 -1.25 -31.38
N LEU A 1174 37.23 -1.93 -30.30
CA LEU A 1174 38.07 -1.38 -29.24
C LEU A 1174 39.27 -2.30 -29.02
N VAL A 1175 40.44 -1.73 -28.74
CA VAL A 1175 41.64 -2.49 -28.38
C VAL A 1175 41.95 -2.24 -26.90
N VAL A 1176 42.02 -3.31 -26.11
CA VAL A 1176 42.20 -3.25 -24.65
C VAL A 1176 43.27 -4.22 -24.15
N ASP A 1177 43.90 -3.89 -23.02
CA ASP A 1177 45.02 -4.69 -22.47
C ASP A 1177 44.56 -5.96 -21.74
N ARG A 1178 43.28 -6.05 -21.38
CA ARG A 1178 42.71 -7.20 -20.65
C ARG A 1178 41.43 -7.66 -21.33
N LYS A 1179 41.20 -8.98 -21.36
CA LYS A 1179 39.98 -9.56 -21.90
C LYS A 1179 38.77 -9.18 -21.03
N PRO A 1180 37.72 -8.55 -21.57
CA PRO A 1180 36.51 -8.28 -20.81
C PRO A 1180 35.67 -9.55 -20.60
N ALA A 1181 34.88 -9.56 -19.52
CA ALA A 1181 33.83 -10.54 -19.28
C ALA A 1181 32.45 -10.00 -19.70
N PHE A 1182 32.26 -8.68 -19.66
CA PHE A 1182 31.03 -8.00 -20.00
C PHE A 1182 31.30 -6.78 -20.89
N VAL A 1183 30.33 -6.47 -21.73
CA VAL A 1183 30.29 -5.30 -22.61
C VAL A 1183 28.98 -4.55 -22.35
N GLY A 1184 28.93 -3.25 -22.62
CA GLY A 1184 27.67 -2.52 -22.52
C GLY A 1184 27.60 -1.20 -23.26
N ILE A 1185 26.36 -0.77 -23.55
CA ILE A 1185 25.97 0.55 -24.06
C ILE A 1185 25.16 1.26 -22.99
N ASP A 1186 25.46 2.53 -22.72
CA ASP A 1186 24.98 3.26 -21.52
C ASP A 1186 24.96 2.38 -20.25
N PRO A 1187 26.09 1.72 -19.92
CA PRO A 1187 26.08 0.68 -18.90
C PRO A 1187 25.74 1.22 -17.50
N TYR A 1188 25.71 2.54 -17.30
CA TYR A 1188 25.45 3.22 -16.04
C TYR A 1188 24.02 3.79 -15.93
N ASN A 1189 23.18 3.60 -16.96
CA ASN A 1189 21.79 4.08 -17.04
C ASN A 1189 21.68 5.60 -16.91
N LYS A 1190 22.54 6.32 -17.64
CA LYS A 1190 22.56 7.78 -17.64
C LYS A 1190 21.46 8.35 -18.54
N LEU A 1191 21.05 7.60 -19.56
CA LEU A 1191 19.96 7.96 -20.45
C LEU A 1191 18.66 7.25 -20.02
N ILE A 1192 17.53 7.86 -20.37
CA ILE A 1192 16.21 7.31 -20.07
C ILE A 1192 15.89 6.21 -21.09
N ASP A 1193 16.43 5.03 -20.82
CA ASP A 1193 16.29 3.85 -21.68
C ASP A 1193 15.13 2.95 -21.23
N ARG A 1194 14.30 2.54 -22.20
CA ARG A 1194 13.07 1.77 -21.96
C ARG A 1194 13.35 0.36 -21.41
N ASN A 1195 14.54 -0.19 -21.67
CA ASN A 1195 14.93 -1.52 -21.18
C ASN A 1195 16.39 -1.60 -20.72
N SER A 1196 16.73 -0.96 -19.60
CA SER A 1196 18.11 -0.98 -19.09
C SER A 1196 18.72 -2.35 -18.70
N ASP A 1197 17.99 -3.47 -18.85
CA ASP A 1197 18.49 -4.81 -18.56
C ASP A 1197 19.26 -5.45 -19.73
N ASP A 1198 19.11 -4.95 -20.97
CA ASP A 1198 19.88 -5.40 -22.14
C ASP A 1198 21.00 -4.43 -22.59
N ASN A 1199 21.19 -3.34 -21.82
CA ASN A 1199 22.34 -2.45 -21.92
C ASN A 1199 23.69 -3.15 -21.68
N VAL A 1200 23.71 -4.22 -20.90
CA VAL A 1200 24.93 -4.96 -20.54
C VAL A 1200 24.76 -6.43 -20.90
N ALA A 1201 25.72 -6.99 -21.65
CA ALA A 1201 25.72 -8.40 -22.02
C ALA A 1201 27.05 -9.08 -21.65
N ARG A 1202 27.00 -10.40 -21.41
CA ARG A 1202 28.21 -11.20 -21.26
C ARG A 1202 28.93 -11.26 -22.61
N LEU A 1203 30.26 -11.25 -22.59
CA LEU A 1203 31.05 -11.38 -23.80
C LEU A 1203 30.72 -12.70 -24.52
N GLY A 1204 30.36 -12.63 -25.80
CA GLY A 1204 30.05 -13.79 -26.66
C GLY A 1204 28.63 -14.34 -26.52
N GLN A 1205 27.74 -13.63 -25.81
CA GLN A 1205 26.32 -13.98 -25.70
C GLN A 1205 25.50 -13.49 -26.90
#